data_AF-A0AAF0XVB4-F1
#
_entry.id   AF-A0AAF0XVB4-F1
#
_cell.length_a   1.000
_cell.length_b   1.000
_cell.length_c   1.000
_cell.angle_alpha   90.00
_cell.angle_beta   90.00
_cell.angle_gamma   90.00
#
_symmetry.space_group_name_H-M   'P 1'
#
loop_
_entity.id
_entity.type
_entity.pdbx_description
1 polymer ?
#
loop_
_entity_poly.entity_id
_entity_poly.type
_entity_poly.pdbx_seq_one_letter_code
_entity_poly.pdbx_strand_id
1 'polypeptide(L)'
;MDTNSRMNFANLAFGDVDTGTNSCVKYVDSDGTSSMAVRNIIVSNMLPLHAQKDWETEDWSFNYDEDSPLWELKDGFSPDIEEVAKRLLDDFNCVPTFLTNDLLEKSYHGFCKHHLWPIFHHMLPMCGKHGDRFDQGLWQAYISANKIFADKVLEVANPETDYIWIHDYHLMAVPIFLRNKRHRAKLGFFLHSPFPASEIYRTLPVSADLLRSLLNCDLIGFHTFDNARHFLSCCSRMLGLDYESKRGQIGLHYSGRTVYNKILPIGIHLGKGENVMNLPSTSVKVKEIEEQFKGKHVILGVDDMDLFKRISLKLLAFEQLLSKYENLGDIVVLDIEEVRREAYGTANRINHIYGSCGYQPSAYYAASECCIVNAVRDGMNLVPHMYIVCRQGSTAMDEARGIISHSRQTSVLIISEFVRCSPSLSGAIRINPWDISSVAEAMRSAVSMDDSSRQLRHEKNYSYVQSHDSMERSCLDHYNRQCWGMGLGFTFKVAALPLDFQKLTNKRAIFLDFDGTLVPHSSTNKKLIHEVVTALNTLCDDPKNTVFIVSGRGRNSLIEWLAPCEGLGIAAEHGYFIKWKKTSEWQSNFVVDLHWKAIVERIMNLCTEATDGSTIEVKESALVWHYQDADHDFGSFQAKELPDHLKHVIANELAKVKKGTYIDVSKSLVTQKVISTMVGNGGIPDFILCIGDDRSDEDMFEGPLKIV
;
A
#
# COMPACT_ATOMS: atom_id res chain seq x y z
N MET A 1 24.39 31.22 15.23
CA MET A 1 23.98 31.39 13.83
C MET A 1 24.97 30.57 13.06
N ASP A 2 24.57 29.38 12.62
CA ASP A 2 25.35 28.50 11.74
C ASP A 2 24.34 27.69 10.93
N THR A 3 24.58 27.57 9.63
CA THR A 3 23.54 27.30 8.62
C THR A 3 23.60 25.86 8.11
N ASN A 4 22.79 24.98 8.73
CA ASN A 4 22.45 23.65 8.21
C ASN A 4 20.94 23.38 8.47
N SER A 5 20.08 23.72 7.52
CA SER A 5 18.59 23.66 7.56
C SER A 5 18.08 22.73 6.45
N ARG A 6 17.02 21.90 6.61
CA ARG A 6 16.57 20.84 5.65
C ARG A 6 15.46 21.27 4.60
N MET A 7 15.73 21.29 3.26
CA MET A 7 14.94 21.83 2.09
C MET A 7 13.91 20.82 1.65
N ASN A 8 12.73 21.25 1.24
CA ASN A 8 11.81 20.37 0.53
C ASN A 8 11.80 20.68 -0.98
N PHE A 9 12.10 19.66 -1.81
CA PHE A 9 12.12 19.72 -3.27
C PHE A 9 11.50 18.44 -3.84
N ALA A 10 10.41 18.54 -4.61
CA ALA A 10 9.92 17.35 -5.30
C ALA A 10 10.95 16.77 -6.26
N ASN A 11 10.95 15.45 -6.37
CA ASN A 11 11.83 14.72 -7.26
C ASN A 11 11.10 14.16 -8.48
N LEU A 12 11.84 14.12 -9.58
CA LEU A 12 11.54 13.43 -10.82
C LEU A 12 12.89 12.92 -11.31
N ALA A 13 13.32 11.77 -10.79
CA ALA A 13 14.57 11.14 -11.21
C ALA A 13 14.29 10.19 -12.38
N PHE A 14 15.02 10.36 -13.48
CA PHE A 14 15.07 9.37 -14.55
C PHE A 14 16.17 8.34 -14.26
N GLY A 15 15.79 7.07 -14.13
CA GLY A 15 16.76 5.97 -14.21
C GLY A 15 16.97 5.59 -15.67
N ASP A 16 18.14 5.93 -16.24
CA ASP A 16 18.63 5.27 -17.45
C ASP A 16 19.28 3.93 -17.05
N VAL A 17 18.80 2.85 -17.66
CA VAL A 17 19.31 1.50 -17.43
C VAL A 17 20.46 1.24 -18.38
N ASP A 18 21.68 1.52 -17.93
CA ASP A 18 22.89 1.07 -18.63
C ASP A 18 23.79 0.27 -17.67
N THR A 19 23.61 -1.05 -17.67
CA THR A 19 24.52 -1.99 -17.04
C THR A 19 25.88 -1.88 -17.72
N GLY A 20 26.92 -1.51 -16.97
CA GLY A 20 28.22 -1.11 -17.51
C GLY A 20 28.88 -2.15 -18.43
N THR A 21 28.74 -1.95 -19.74
CA THR A 21 29.69 -2.37 -20.78
C THR A 21 29.66 -1.38 -21.95
N ASN A 22 30.85 -1.03 -22.46
CA ASN A 22 31.11 0.00 -23.46
C ASN A 22 30.09 0.18 -24.61
N SER A 23 29.79 1.46 -24.88
CA SER A 23 29.53 2.06 -26.20
C SER A 23 28.47 1.43 -27.11
N CYS A 24 27.30 2.07 -27.14
CA CYS A 24 26.48 2.32 -28.35
C CYS A 24 26.36 1.15 -29.35
N VAL A 25 25.50 0.18 -29.03
CA VAL A 25 24.98 -0.78 -30.02
C VAL A 25 23.46 -0.61 -30.12
N LYS A 26 23.03 0.15 -31.13
CA LYS A 26 21.61 0.22 -31.51
C LYS A 26 21.18 -1.13 -32.08
N TYR A 27 20.31 -1.85 -31.38
CA TYR A 27 19.54 -2.91 -32.02
C TYR A 27 18.53 -2.27 -32.97
N VAL A 28 18.74 -2.49 -34.27
CA VAL A 28 17.83 -2.06 -35.34
C VAL A 28 16.99 -3.29 -35.72
N ASP A 29 15.72 -3.29 -35.31
CA ASP A 29 14.74 -4.22 -35.88
C ASP A 29 14.59 -3.96 -37.38
N SER A 30 14.27 -5.01 -38.14
CA SER A 30 14.32 -5.03 -39.62
C SER A 30 13.36 -4.04 -40.32
N ASP A 31 12.44 -3.41 -39.59
CA ASP A 31 11.47 -2.43 -40.09
C ASP A 31 11.83 -0.96 -39.78
N GLY A 32 13.02 -0.70 -39.22
CA GLY A 32 13.58 0.66 -39.14
C GLY A 32 12.91 1.63 -38.15
N THR A 33 11.98 1.16 -37.32
CA THR A 33 11.37 1.92 -36.23
C THR A 33 12.17 1.75 -34.93
N SER A 34 12.74 2.84 -34.42
CA SER A 34 13.39 2.86 -33.10
C SER A 34 12.34 2.64 -32.01
N SER A 35 12.39 1.52 -31.29
CA SER A 35 11.57 1.35 -30.09
C SER A 35 11.97 2.41 -29.06
N MET A 36 11.01 3.19 -28.56
CA MET A 36 11.30 4.15 -27.49
C MET A 36 11.63 3.40 -26.20
N ALA A 37 12.75 3.76 -25.56
CA ALA A 37 13.14 3.18 -24.28
C ALA A 37 12.06 3.44 -23.22
N VAL A 38 11.76 2.41 -22.43
CA VAL A 38 10.78 2.48 -21.34
C VAL A 38 11.45 3.11 -20.12
N ARG A 39 11.00 4.31 -19.73
CA ARG A 39 11.58 5.04 -18.59
C ARG A 39 10.85 4.74 -17.29
N ASN A 40 11.60 4.66 -16.19
CA ASN A 40 11.06 4.68 -14.84
C ASN A 40 11.24 6.09 -14.27
N ILE A 41 10.13 6.68 -13.80
CA ILE A 41 10.07 8.05 -13.26
C ILE A 41 9.75 7.93 -11.77
N ILE A 42 10.74 8.25 -10.93
CA ILE A 42 10.59 8.22 -9.47
C ILE A 42 10.09 9.58 -8.98
N VAL A 43 8.98 9.57 -8.25
CA VAL A 43 8.32 10.75 -7.67
C VAL A 43 8.35 10.64 -6.15
N SER A 44 9.19 11.44 -5.51
CA SER A 44 9.31 11.51 -4.05
C SER A 44 9.18 12.95 -3.58
N ASN A 45 8.91 13.12 -2.28
CA ASN A 45 8.94 14.44 -1.63
C ASN A 45 10.31 15.12 -1.79
N MET A 46 11.39 14.35 -2.04
CA MET A 46 12.78 14.79 -1.97
C MET A 46 13.75 14.30 -3.05
N LEU A 47 14.55 15.25 -3.56
CA LEU A 47 15.79 15.04 -4.33
C LEU A 47 16.87 14.27 -3.53
N PRO A 48 17.81 13.56 -4.19
CA PRO A 48 18.92 12.87 -3.53
C PRO A 48 20.20 13.73 -3.46
N LEU A 49 20.04 15.06 -3.28
CA LEU A 49 21.11 16.04 -3.49
C LEU A 49 21.28 16.97 -2.28
N HIS A 50 22.53 17.15 -1.85
CA HIS A 50 22.95 18.27 -1.03
C HIS A 50 23.11 19.52 -1.89
N ALA A 51 22.44 20.61 -1.49
CA ALA A 51 22.65 21.94 -2.04
C ALA A 51 23.41 22.80 -1.02
N GLN A 52 24.53 23.38 -1.43
CA GLN A 52 25.31 24.32 -0.62
C GLN A 52 25.48 25.64 -1.40
N LYS A 53 24.99 26.73 -0.82
CA LYS A 53 25.17 28.09 -1.34
C LYS A 53 26.51 28.65 -0.89
N ASP A 54 27.29 29.20 -1.82
CA ASP A 54 28.46 30.01 -1.52
C ASP A 54 28.01 31.41 -1.05
N TRP A 55 28.58 31.89 0.05
CA TRP A 55 28.19 33.17 0.66
C TRP A 55 28.96 34.36 0.08
N GLU A 56 30.06 34.12 -0.65
CA GLU A 56 30.85 35.16 -1.34
C GLU A 56 30.36 35.37 -2.78
N THR A 57 29.97 34.30 -3.49
CA THR A 57 29.54 34.39 -4.91
C THR A 57 28.03 34.36 -5.12
N GLU A 58 27.26 34.00 -4.09
CA GLU A 58 25.84 33.64 -4.16
C GLU A 58 25.49 32.40 -5.02
N ASP A 59 26.48 31.73 -5.61
CA ASP A 59 26.26 30.56 -6.46
C ASP A 59 25.88 29.31 -5.67
N TRP A 60 25.23 28.38 -6.38
CA TRP A 60 24.86 27.08 -5.84
C TRP A 60 25.80 25.96 -6.31
N SER A 61 26.24 25.17 -5.35
CA SER A 61 26.89 23.88 -5.58
C SER A 61 25.94 22.75 -5.19
N PHE A 62 25.92 21.69 -6.00
CA PHE A 62 25.07 20.52 -5.82
C PHE A 62 25.95 19.27 -5.82
N ASN A 63 25.80 18.42 -4.80
CA ASN A 63 26.49 17.14 -4.67
C ASN A 63 25.46 16.04 -4.35
N TYR A 64 25.74 14.80 -4.74
CA TYR A 64 24.94 13.67 -4.26
C TYR A 64 25.06 13.52 -2.74
N ASP A 65 23.95 13.24 -2.07
CA ASP A 65 23.95 12.90 -0.65
C ASP A 65 24.21 11.39 -0.50
N GLU A 66 25.40 11.03 0.01
CA GLU A 66 25.86 9.63 0.10
C GLU A 66 25.18 8.83 1.23
N ASP A 67 24.74 9.50 2.29
CA ASP A 67 24.07 8.88 3.45
C ASP A 67 22.53 8.84 3.29
N SER A 68 22.00 9.39 2.20
CA SER A 68 20.56 9.62 2.02
C SER A 68 19.79 8.48 1.35
N PRO A 69 18.66 8.06 1.95
CA PRO A 69 17.61 7.32 1.26
C PRO A 69 16.68 8.19 0.37
N LEU A 70 16.96 9.52 0.23
CA LEU A 70 16.28 10.64 -0.48
C LEU A 70 15.92 11.81 0.51
N TRP A 71 16.71 12.89 0.67
CA TRP A 71 16.47 13.98 1.69
C TRP A 71 17.05 15.41 1.34
N GLU A 72 17.38 16.30 2.30
CA GLU A 72 17.03 17.76 2.26
C GLU A 72 18.07 18.89 2.69
N LEU A 73 18.14 20.14 2.09
CA LEU A 73 18.69 21.41 2.73
C LEU A 73 18.16 22.90 2.42
N LYS A 74 17.32 23.59 3.28
CA LYS A 74 16.35 24.74 3.09
C LYS A 74 16.94 26.16 3.08
N ASP A 75 16.55 26.97 2.09
CA ASP A 75 16.06 28.37 2.22
C ASP A 75 15.62 28.97 0.85
N GLY A 76 14.98 30.15 0.85
CA GLY A 76 14.23 30.69 -0.29
C GLY A 76 15.06 31.23 -1.47
N PHE A 77 14.54 31.10 -2.70
CA PHE A 77 15.23 31.45 -3.96
C PHE A 77 14.79 32.76 -4.62
N SER A 78 15.79 33.50 -5.09
CA SER A 78 15.82 34.37 -6.29
C SER A 78 17.31 34.72 -6.53
N PRO A 79 17.86 34.76 -7.76
CA PRO A 79 17.21 34.76 -9.07
C PRO A 79 17.26 33.42 -9.85
N ASP A 80 16.63 33.43 -11.04
CA ASP A 80 16.60 32.42 -12.12
C ASP A 80 16.49 30.93 -11.75
N ILE A 81 15.30 30.61 -11.24
CA ILE A 81 14.75 29.26 -11.05
C ILE A 81 14.92 28.36 -12.29
N GLU A 82 14.87 28.92 -13.50
CA GLU A 82 15.04 28.16 -14.75
C GLU A 82 16.46 27.62 -14.94
N GLU A 83 17.49 28.36 -14.51
CA GLU A 83 18.89 27.92 -14.61
C GLU A 83 19.19 26.79 -13.61
N VAL A 84 18.68 26.90 -12.38
CA VAL A 84 18.77 25.82 -11.37
C VAL A 84 18.03 24.57 -11.83
N ALA A 85 16.79 24.71 -12.33
CA ALA A 85 16.00 23.58 -12.81
C ALA A 85 16.65 22.90 -14.03
N LYS A 86 17.26 23.69 -14.93
CA LYS A 86 18.02 23.16 -16.07
C LYS A 86 19.26 22.42 -15.62
N ARG A 87 20.05 22.97 -14.70
CA ARG A 87 21.26 22.31 -14.18
C ARG A 87 20.94 20.99 -13.45
N LEU A 88 19.86 20.94 -12.68
CA LEU A 88 19.39 19.71 -12.04
C LEU A 88 18.96 18.64 -13.06
N LEU A 89 18.41 19.04 -14.21
CA LEU A 89 18.10 18.12 -15.29
C LEU A 89 19.37 17.66 -16.03
N ASP A 90 20.23 18.59 -16.45
CA ASP A 90 21.42 18.32 -17.27
C ASP A 90 22.50 17.54 -16.49
N ASP A 91 22.77 17.88 -15.23
CA ASP A 91 23.83 17.27 -14.40
C ASP A 91 23.34 16.01 -13.64
N PHE A 92 22.05 15.95 -13.26
CA PHE A 92 21.52 14.95 -12.31
C PHE A 92 20.25 14.22 -12.76
N ASN A 93 19.73 14.46 -13.97
CA ASN A 93 18.46 13.87 -14.45
C ASN A 93 17.29 14.07 -13.47
N CYS A 94 17.28 15.21 -12.75
CA CYS A 94 16.31 15.55 -11.71
C CYS A 94 15.47 16.75 -12.12
N VAL A 95 14.14 16.63 -12.16
CA VAL A 95 13.24 17.78 -12.39
C VAL A 95 12.61 18.25 -11.08
N PRO A 96 12.97 19.44 -10.55
CA PRO A 96 12.40 19.94 -9.30
C PRO A 96 10.93 20.37 -9.45
N THR A 97 10.17 20.26 -8.35
CA THR A 97 8.94 21.06 -8.16
C THR A 97 9.12 21.99 -6.98
N PHE A 98 8.86 23.27 -7.22
CA PHE A 98 8.96 24.32 -6.21
C PHE A 98 7.59 24.55 -5.57
N LEU A 99 7.54 24.56 -4.23
CA LEU A 99 6.38 24.98 -3.45
C LEU A 99 6.67 26.33 -2.80
N THR A 100 5.63 27.14 -2.57
CA THR A 100 5.78 28.35 -1.74
C THR A 100 5.98 27.97 -0.27
N ASN A 101 6.71 28.78 0.49
CA ASN A 101 6.98 28.50 1.91
C ASN A 101 5.70 28.30 2.73
N ASP A 102 4.65 29.10 2.48
CA ASP A 102 3.33 28.95 3.14
C ASP A 102 2.65 27.60 2.81
N LEU A 103 2.70 27.18 1.55
CA LEU A 103 2.13 25.91 1.11
C LEU A 103 2.91 24.73 1.68
N LEU A 104 4.24 24.81 1.71
CA LEU A 104 5.11 23.81 2.32
C LEU A 104 4.86 23.70 3.82
N GLU A 105 4.78 24.81 4.55
CA GLU A 105 4.53 24.81 5.99
C GLU A 105 3.19 24.12 6.32
N LYS A 106 2.12 24.48 5.61
CA LYS A 106 0.79 23.91 5.84
C LYS A 106 0.65 22.45 5.38
N SER A 107 1.27 22.07 4.27
CA SER A 107 1.18 20.70 3.74
C SER A 107 2.12 19.73 4.46
N TYR A 108 3.39 20.08 4.64
CA TYR A 108 4.40 19.22 5.23
C TYR A 108 4.40 19.28 6.76
N HIS A 109 4.67 20.44 7.36
CA HIS A 109 4.76 20.56 8.82
C HIS A 109 3.38 20.47 9.48
N GLY A 110 2.36 21.06 8.85
CA GLY A 110 0.95 20.89 9.18
C GLY A 110 0.44 19.48 8.85
N PHE A 111 -0.17 19.27 7.69
CA PHE A 111 -0.94 18.05 7.43
C PHE A 111 -0.11 16.74 7.55
N CYS A 112 1.08 16.69 6.95
CA CYS A 112 1.90 15.48 6.95
C CYS A 112 2.47 15.14 8.33
N LYS A 113 3.15 16.08 9.01
CA LYS A 113 3.80 15.81 10.30
C LYS A 113 2.88 15.94 11.52
N HIS A 114 1.84 16.77 11.49
CA HIS A 114 0.88 16.89 12.60
C HIS A 114 -0.27 15.88 12.53
N HIS A 115 -0.78 15.53 11.34
CA HIS A 115 -1.93 14.60 11.22
C HIS A 115 -1.55 13.20 10.70
N LEU A 116 -0.89 13.08 9.55
CA LEU A 116 -0.61 11.75 8.97
C LEU A 116 0.42 10.97 9.80
N TRP A 117 1.57 11.58 10.12
CA TRP A 117 2.69 10.93 10.79
C TRP A 117 2.30 10.29 12.14
N PRO A 118 1.60 10.99 13.07
CA PRO A 118 1.21 10.38 14.34
C PRO A 118 0.20 9.25 14.17
N ILE A 119 -0.82 9.44 13.33
CA ILE A 119 -1.85 8.42 13.05
C ILE A 119 -1.21 7.15 12.47
N PHE A 120 -0.28 7.29 11.54
CA PHE A 120 0.42 6.15 10.91
C PHE A 120 1.28 5.39 11.94
N HIS A 121 1.86 6.08 12.91
CA HIS A 121 2.59 5.50 14.04
C HIS A 121 1.71 5.13 15.25
N HIS A 122 0.40 4.95 15.04
CA HIS A 122 -0.59 4.52 16.04
C HIS A 122 -0.81 5.51 17.20
N MET A 123 -0.44 6.77 17.04
CA MET A 123 -0.71 7.84 18.00
C MET A 123 -2.03 8.52 17.65
N LEU A 124 -3.05 8.29 18.47
CA LEU A 124 -4.30 9.03 18.41
C LEU A 124 -4.11 10.48 18.93
N PRO A 125 -4.82 11.47 18.37
CA PRO A 125 -4.81 12.86 18.83
C PRO A 125 -5.52 13.01 20.20
N MET A 126 -4.85 12.58 21.27
CA MET A 126 -5.41 12.46 22.64
C MET A 126 -4.85 13.48 23.64
N CYS A 127 -3.96 14.38 23.23
CA CYS A 127 -3.26 15.32 24.13
C CYS A 127 -3.44 16.76 23.66
N GLY A 128 -3.84 17.68 24.55
CA GLY A 128 -4.17 19.09 24.22
C GLY A 128 -3.03 19.98 23.71
N LYS A 129 -1.90 19.41 23.29
CA LYS A 129 -0.80 20.07 22.53
C LYS A 129 -0.63 19.53 21.09
N HIS A 130 -1.27 18.40 20.77
CA HIS A 130 -1.21 17.70 19.47
C HIS A 130 -2.58 17.13 19.06
N GLY A 131 -3.63 17.49 19.81
CA GLY A 131 -5.02 17.07 19.63
C GLY A 131 -5.85 18.22 19.07
N ASP A 132 -5.28 18.95 18.11
CA ASP A 132 -6.03 20.00 17.43
C ASP A 132 -7.16 19.39 16.59
N ARG A 133 -8.22 20.19 16.40
CA ARG A 133 -9.32 19.81 15.52
C ARG A 133 -8.77 19.63 14.11
N PHE A 134 -9.33 18.69 13.35
CA PHE A 134 -8.96 18.50 11.96
C PHE A 134 -9.10 19.81 11.17
N ASP A 135 -7.99 20.30 10.65
CA ASP A 135 -7.93 21.56 9.90
C ASP A 135 -8.13 21.30 8.40
N GLN A 136 -9.29 21.72 7.90
CA GLN A 136 -9.65 21.64 6.49
C GLN A 136 -8.70 22.46 5.59
N GLY A 137 -8.13 23.55 6.09
CA GLY A 137 -7.14 24.38 5.39
C GLY A 137 -5.80 23.65 5.21
N LEU A 138 -5.33 22.91 6.22
CA LEU A 138 -4.15 22.05 6.08
C LEU A 138 -4.39 20.93 5.06
N TRP A 139 -5.59 20.34 5.04
CA TRP A 139 -5.98 19.37 4.01
C TRP A 139 -5.98 19.99 2.60
N GLN A 140 -6.56 21.18 2.41
CA GLN A 140 -6.52 21.86 1.11
C GLN A 140 -5.09 22.19 0.69
N ALA A 141 -4.20 22.59 1.61
CA ALA A 141 -2.78 22.79 1.33
C ALA A 141 -2.09 21.49 0.86
N TYR A 142 -2.31 20.37 1.55
CA TYR A 142 -1.79 19.05 1.13
C TYR A 142 -2.26 18.67 -0.28
N ILE A 143 -3.55 18.89 -0.58
CA ILE A 143 -4.13 18.66 -1.91
C ILE A 143 -3.51 19.57 -2.97
N SER A 144 -3.35 20.87 -2.68
CA SER A 144 -2.70 21.81 -3.59
C SER A 144 -1.26 21.41 -3.90
N ALA A 145 -0.47 21.03 -2.88
CA ALA A 145 0.89 20.53 -3.08
C ALA A 145 0.90 19.26 -3.95
N ASN A 146 0.11 18.24 -3.61
CA ASN A 146 0.00 17.00 -4.38
C ASN A 146 -0.43 17.24 -5.84
N LYS A 147 -1.27 18.24 -6.09
CA LYS A 147 -1.67 18.64 -7.46
C LYS A 147 -0.50 19.25 -8.24
N ILE A 148 0.31 20.13 -7.63
CA ILE A 148 1.47 20.73 -8.31
C ILE A 148 2.50 19.64 -8.65
N PHE A 149 2.76 18.69 -7.74
CA PHE A 149 3.56 17.49 -8.05
C PHE A 149 3.00 16.72 -9.25
N ALA A 150 1.69 16.39 -9.23
CA ALA A 150 1.05 15.65 -10.33
C ALA A 150 1.11 16.41 -11.67
N ASP A 151 0.96 17.74 -11.64
CA ASP A 151 1.08 18.58 -12.82
C ASP A 151 2.52 18.54 -13.38
N LYS A 152 3.56 18.60 -12.51
CA LYS A 152 4.96 18.46 -12.92
C LYS A 152 5.29 17.09 -13.53
N VAL A 153 4.78 16.00 -12.94
CA VAL A 153 4.93 14.65 -13.51
C VAL A 153 4.33 14.58 -14.92
N LEU A 154 3.21 15.26 -15.17
CA LEU A 154 2.52 15.24 -16.47
C LEU A 154 3.17 16.10 -17.56
N GLU A 155 4.04 17.04 -17.19
CA GLU A 155 4.93 17.75 -18.13
C GLU A 155 6.04 16.85 -18.66
N VAL A 156 6.43 15.83 -17.88
CA VAL A 156 7.68 15.07 -18.07
C VAL A 156 7.47 13.61 -18.51
N ALA A 157 6.43 12.96 -17.99
CA ALA A 157 6.14 11.55 -18.24
C ALA A 157 5.39 11.33 -19.56
N ASN A 158 5.85 10.40 -20.38
CA ASN A 158 5.06 9.87 -21.47
C ASN A 158 4.05 8.84 -20.91
N PRO A 159 2.74 9.13 -20.95
CA PRO A 159 1.71 8.33 -20.26
C PRO A 159 1.44 6.97 -20.91
N GLU A 160 2.02 6.66 -22.08
CA GLU A 160 1.84 5.37 -22.75
C GLU A 160 3.04 4.42 -22.52
N THR A 161 4.26 4.96 -22.44
CA THR A 161 5.49 4.17 -22.26
C THR A 161 5.91 4.07 -20.81
N ASP A 162 5.93 5.18 -20.07
CA ASP A 162 6.70 5.31 -18.84
C ASP A 162 5.98 4.72 -17.62
N TYR A 163 6.76 4.22 -16.66
CA TYR A 163 6.28 3.85 -15.34
C TYR A 163 6.51 5.03 -14.38
N ILE A 164 5.47 5.41 -13.64
CA ILE A 164 5.53 6.47 -12.63
C ILE A 164 5.43 5.81 -11.27
N TRP A 165 6.45 6.00 -10.43
CA TRP A 165 6.54 5.41 -9.10
C TRP A 165 6.52 6.48 -8.02
N ILE A 166 5.47 6.49 -7.21
CA ILE A 166 5.22 7.53 -6.20
C ILE A 166 5.59 7.01 -4.81
N HIS A 167 6.30 7.81 -4.02
CA HIS A 167 6.84 7.40 -2.72
C HIS A 167 6.25 8.18 -1.54
N ASP A 168 5.84 7.40 -0.55
CA ASP A 168 5.46 7.76 0.83
C ASP A 168 4.20 8.63 1.06
N TYR A 169 3.83 8.78 2.33
CA TYR A 169 2.57 9.39 2.78
C TYR A 169 2.37 10.86 2.32
N HIS A 170 3.46 11.57 2.04
CA HIS A 170 3.44 12.93 1.49
C HIS A 170 2.68 13.04 0.15
N LEU A 171 2.70 11.97 -0.66
CA LEU A 171 2.23 11.98 -2.05
C LEU A 171 1.04 11.04 -2.32
N MET A 172 0.31 10.61 -1.29
CA MET A 172 -0.83 9.69 -1.43
C MET A 172 -1.98 10.25 -2.29
N ALA A 173 -2.06 11.57 -2.50
CA ALA A 173 -3.05 12.20 -3.38
C ALA A 173 -2.56 12.42 -4.83
N VAL A 174 -1.28 12.21 -5.15
CA VAL A 174 -0.77 12.28 -6.54
C VAL A 174 -1.46 11.28 -7.48
N PRO A 175 -1.65 9.98 -7.13
CA PRO A 175 -2.16 8.98 -8.06
C PRO A 175 -3.51 9.32 -8.70
N ILE A 176 -4.45 9.92 -7.95
CA ILE A 176 -5.77 10.28 -8.50
C ILE A 176 -5.70 11.43 -9.49
N PHE A 177 -4.82 12.43 -9.28
CA PHE A 177 -4.64 13.53 -10.22
C PHE A 177 -4.03 13.04 -11.54
N LEU A 178 -3.02 12.15 -11.46
CA LEU A 178 -2.43 11.52 -12.64
C LEU A 178 -3.46 10.66 -13.38
N ARG A 179 -4.19 9.78 -12.68
CA ARG A 179 -5.14 8.86 -13.30
C ARG A 179 -6.33 9.57 -13.94
N ASN A 180 -6.81 10.65 -13.33
CA ASN A 180 -7.89 11.50 -13.87
C ASN A 180 -7.48 12.16 -15.20
N LYS A 181 -6.27 12.73 -15.28
CA LYS A 181 -5.76 13.30 -16.53
C LYS A 181 -5.29 12.25 -17.54
N ARG A 182 -4.79 11.10 -17.09
CA ARG A 182 -4.18 10.02 -17.90
C ARG A 182 -4.63 8.63 -17.43
N HIS A 183 -5.81 8.20 -17.86
CA HIS A 183 -6.44 6.92 -17.53
C HIS A 183 -5.52 5.68 -17.69
N ARG A 184 -4.60 5.69 -18.65
CA ARG A 184 -3.70 4.57 -19.01
C ARG A 184 -2.29 4.66 -18.38
N ALA A 185 -1.97 5.70 -17.61
CA ALA A 185 -0.66 5.83 -16.97
C ALA A 185 -0.33 4.61 -16.09
N LYS A 186 0.93 4.15 -16.10
CA LYS A 186 1.35 2.99 -15.30
C LYS A 186 1.82 3.48 -13.94
N LEU A 187 1.01 3.28 -12.89
CA LEU A 187 1.21 3.94 -11.59
C LEU A 187 1.56 2.93 -10.50
N GLY A 188 2.80 2.99 -10.01
CA GLY A 188 3.22 2.36 -8.76
C GLY A 188 3.16 3.33 -7.58
N PHE A 189 2.84 2.85 -6.38
CA PHE A 189 3.04 3.57 -5.12
C PHE A 189 3.80 2.71 -4.13
N PHE A 190 4.71 3.29 -3.34
CA PHE A 190 5.38 2.59 -2.25
C PHE A 190 5.29 3.39 -0.94
N LEU A 191 4.82 2.75 0.14
CA LEU A 191 4.78 3.36 1.47
C LEU A 191 5.99 2.92 2.31
N HIS A 192 6.84 3.88 2.66
CA HIS A 192 7.98 3.66 3.54
C HIS A 192 7.55 3.69 5.02
N SER A 193 6.60 4.57 5.34
CA SER A 193 6.03 4.67 6.67
C SER A 193 5.18 3.44 7.08
N PRO A 194 4.94 3.24 8.38
CA PRO A 194 3.87 2.36 8.87
C PRO A 194 2.51 2.62 8.21
N PHE A 195 1.69 1.58 8.02
CA PHE A 195 0.28 1.75 7.71
C PHE A 195 -0.56 1.31 8.92
N PRO A 196 -1.45 2.17 9.44
CA PRO A 196 -2.10 1.91 10.72
C PRO A 196 -3.32 0.99 10.61
N ALA A 197 -3.66 0.33 11.72
CA ALA A 197 -4.86 -0.49 11.81
C ALA A 197 -6.15 0.33 11.55
N SER A 198 -7.19 -0.33 11.04
CA SER A 198 -8.42 0.32 10.57
C SER A 198 -9.19 1.12 11.63
N GLU A 199 -9.07 0.77 12.90
CA GLU A 199 -9.63 1.52 14.03
C GLU A 199 -8.95 2.87 14.27
N ILE A 200 -7.66 2.97 13.94
CA ILE A 200 -6.86 4.19 14.06
C ILE A 200 -6.96 4.99 12.75
N TYR A 201 -6.84 4.34 11.60
CA TYR A 201 -6.91 5.01 10.29
C TYR A 201 -8.23 5.76 10.09
N ARG A 202 -9.35 5.19 10.55
CA ARG A 202 -10.69 5.83 10.45
C ARG A 202 -10.85 7.11 11.27
N THR A 203 -9.94 7.44 12.20
CA THR A 203 -10.02 8.71 12.95
C THR A 203 -9.56 9.90 12.12
N LEU A 204 -8.89 9.69 10.98
CA LEU A 204 -8.61 10.73 10.00
C LEU A 204 -9.88 10.99 9.16
N PRO A 205 -10.48 12.20 9.15
CA PRO A 205 -11.72 12.46 8.41
C PRO A 205 -11.64 12.24 6.89
N VAL A 206 -10.45 12.42 6.31
CA VAL A 206 -10.18 12.26 4.86
C VAL A 206 -9.56 10.89 4.49
N SER A 207 -9.58 9.95 5.44
CA SER A 207 -9.07 8.57 5.29
C SER A 207 -9.59 7.85 4.04
N ALA A 208 -10.91 7.92 3.79
CA ALA A 208 -11.54 7.27 2.63
C ALA A 208 -11.07 7.86 1.29
N ASP A 209 -10.80 9.16 1.24
CA ASP A 209 -10.33 9.85 0.02
C ASP A 209 -8.88 9.47 -0.31
N LEU A 210 -8.01 9.41 0.71
CA LEU A 210 -6.65 8.91 0.54
C LEU A 210 -6.60 7.44 0.07
N LEU A 211 -7.49 6.57 0.60
CA LEU A 211 -7.60 5.19 0.09
C LEU A 211 -8.04 5.14 -1.37
N ARG A 212 -9.08 5.91 -1.74
CA ARG A 212 -9.55 5.99 -3.14
C ARG A 212 -8.45 6.50 -4.07
N SER A 213 -7.60 7.42 -3.62
CA SER A 213 -6.44 7.85 -4.39
C SER A 213 -5.42 6.73 -4.58
N LEU A 214 -5.00 6.04 -3.52
CA LEU A 214 -4.10 4.89 -3.66
C LEU A 214 -4.66 3.79 -4.57
N LEU A 215 -5.98 3.57 -4.57
CA LEU A 215 -6.66 2.63 -5.48
C LEU A 215 -6.70 3.06 -6.96
N ASN A 216 -6.20 4.26 -7.28
CA ASN A 216 -5.90 4.67 -8.66
C ASN A 216 -4.49 4.22 -9.14
N CYS A 217 -3.65 3.67 -8.25
CA CYS A 217 -2.45 2.93 -8.63
C CYS A 217 -2.79 1.57 -9.26
N ASP A 218 -1.81 0.95 -9.91
CA ASP A 218 -1.87 -0.42 -10.43
C ASP A 218 -1.16 -1.39 -9.47
N LEU A 219 -0.08 -0.91 -8.84
CA LEU A 219 0.70 -1.59 -7.81
C LEU A 219 0.87 -0.70 -6.58
N ILE A 220 0.64 -1.26 -5.39
CA ILE A 220 0.90 -0.63 -4.09
C ILE A 220 1.87 -1.53 -3.32
N GLY A 221 3.00 -0.97 -2.90
CA GLY A 221 4.05 -1.68 -2.17
C GLY A 221 4.17 -1.26 -0.71
N PHE A 222 4.49 -2.23 0.15
CA PHE A 222 4.77 -2.03 1.58
C PHE A 222 5.96 -2.86 2.03
N HIS A 223 6.69 -2.41 3.06
CA HIS A 223 7.81 -3.17 3.63
C HIS A 223 7.47 -4.54 4.24
N THR A 224 6.23 -4.71 4.74
CA THR A 224 5.85 -5.85 5.59
C THR A 224 4.41 -6.27 5.31
N PHE A 225 4.11 -7.57 5.50
CA PHE A 225 2.76 -8.10 5.35
C PHE A 225 1.75 -7.41 6.27
N ASP A 226 2.13 -7.02 7.50
CA ASP A 226 1.19 -6.35 8.41
C ASP A 226 0.71 -4.99 7.91
N ASN A 227 1.58 -4.17 7.30
CA ASN A 227 1.15 -2.93 6.65
C ASN A 227 0.16 -3.22 5.50
N ALA A 228 0.50 -4.19 4.64
CA ALA A 228 -0.36 -4.60 3.55
C ALA A 228 -1.73 -5.08 4.06
N ARG A 229 -1.75 -5.90 5.12
CA ARG A 229 -2.95 -6.42 5.81
C ARG A 229 -3.78 -5.29 6.43
N HIS A 230 -3.16 -4.30 7.06
CA HIS A 230 -3.86 -3.14 7.61
C HIS A 230 -4.48 -2.27 6.51
N PHE A 231 -3.77 -2.04 5.40
CA PHE A 231 -4.32 -1.35 4.22
C PHE A 231 -5.53 -2.10 3.64
N LEU A 232 -5.41 -3.42 3.41
CA LEU A 232 -6.50 -4.27 2.92
C LEU A 232 -7.72 -4.25 3.87
N SER A 233 -7.49 -4.28 5.19
CA SER A 233 -8.53 -4.14 6.21
C SER A 233 -9.24 -2.78 6.14
N CYS A 234 -8.51 -1.69 5.86
CA CYS A 234 -9.10 -0.36 5.68
C CYS A 234 -9.94 -0.29 4.41
N CYS A 235 -9.43 -0.80 3.27
CA CYS A 235 -10.21 -0.89 2.03
C CYS A 235 -11.50 -1.71 2.21
N SER A 236 -11.43 -2.83 2.93
CA SER A 236 -12.61 -3.66 3.21
C SER A 236 -13.61 -2.97 4.14
N ARG A 237 -13.19 -2.50 5.33
CA ARG A 237 -14.10 -1.88 6.32
C ARG A 237 -14.66 -0.52 5.90
N MET A 238 -13.93 0.26 5.09
CA MET A 238 -14.29 1.65 4.77
C MET A 238 -14.84 1.87 3.36
N LEU A 239 -14.51 0.97 2.42
CA LEU A 239 -14.93 1.08 1.02
C LEU A 239 -15.71 -0.17 0.55
N GLY A 240 -15.92 -1.17 1.40
CA GLY A 240 -16.65 -2.40 1.06
C GLY A 240 -15.91 -3.33 0.09
N LEU A 241 -14.58 -3.18 -0.03
CA LEU A 241 -13.81 -3.90 -1.05
C LEU A 241 -13.30 -5.25 -0.56
N ASP A 242 -13.64 -6.31 -1.29
CA ASP A 242 -13.01 -7.62 -1.16
C ASP A 242 -11.59 -7.62 -1.77
N TYR A 243 -10.69 -8.40 -1.17
CA TYR A 243 -9.40 -8.74 -1.75
C TYR A 243 -9.24 -10.25 -1.87
N GLU A 244 -8.50 -10.69 -2.88
CA GLU A 244 -8.21 -12.10 -3.12
C GLU A 244 -6.71 -12.33 -3.23
N SER A 245 -6.24 -13.50 -2.79
CA SER A 245 -4.87 -13.95 -3.07
C SER A 245 -4.91 -15.01 -4.16
N LYS A 246 -4.22 -14.76 -5.27
CA LYS A 246 -4.09 -15.66 -6.42
C LYS A 246 -2.61 -15.84 -6.73
N ARG A 247 -2.13 -17.09 -6.70
CA ARG A 247 -0.73 -17.48 -7.01
C ARG A 247 0.34 -16.66 -6.24
N GLY A 248 0.06 -16.31 -4.97
CA GLY A 248 0.98 -15.54 -4.12
C GLY A 248 0.95 -14.03 -4.33
N GLN A 249 0.18 -13.51 -5.29
CA GLN A 249 -0.13 -12.09 -5.40
C GLN A 249 -1.42 -11.79 -4.61
N ILE A 250 -1.53 -10.59 -4.05
CA ILE A 250 -2.76 -10.11 -3.38
C ILE A 250 -3.33 -8.98 -4.23
N GLY A 251 -4.60 -9.09 -4.60
CA GLY A 251 -5.28 -8.11 -5.46
C GLY A 251 -6.59 -7.62 -4.85
N LEU A 252 -6.84 -6.32 -4.96
CA LEU A 252 -8.13 -5.68 -4.68
C LEU A 252 -8.85 -5.43 -6.00
N HIS A 253 -10.11 -5.85 -6.12
CA HIS A 253 -10.93 -5.47 -7.27
C HIS A 253 -11.54 -4.09 -7.04
N TYR A 254 -11.18 -3.12 -7.88
CA TYR A 254 -11.66 -1.74 -7.80
C TYR A 254 -12.04 -1.22 -9.18
N SER A 255 -13.33 -0.98 -9.39
CA SER A 255 -13.90 -0.41 -10.63
C SER A 255 -13.52 -1.20 -11.90
N GLY A 256 -13.54 -2.54 -11.84
CA GLY A 256 -13.15 -3.39 -12.98
C GLY A 256 -11.64 -3.48 -13.22
N ARG A 257 -10.81 -2.89 -12.35
CA ARG A 257 -9.35 -3.06 -12.32
C ARG A 257 -8.96 -3.94 -11.14
N THR A 258 -7.79 -4.57 -11.23
CA THR A 258 -7.15 -5.26 -10.09
C THR A 258 -5.99 -4.39 -9.63
N VAL A 259 -6.04 -3.89 -8.40
CA VAL A 259 -4.94 -3.16 -7.76
C VAL A 259 -4.12 -4.17 -6.97
N TYR A 260 -2.87 -4.38 -7.37
CA TYR A 260 -2.00 -5.35 -6.73
C TYR A 260 -1.33 -4.77 -5.49
N ASN A 261 -1.22 -5.58 -4.44
CA ASN A 261 -0.52 -5.28 -3.21
C ASN A 261 0.71 -6.20 -3.10
N LYS A 262 1.91 -5.62 -2.93
CA LYS A 262 3.18 -6.37 -2.90
C LYS A 262 4.01 -6.01 -1.68
N ILE A 263 4.65 -7.03 -1.10
CA ILE A 263 5.53 -6.88 0.05
C ILE A 263 6.96 -6.79 -0.49
N LEU A 264 7.62 -5.67 -0.24
CA LEU A 264 8.98 -5.37 -0.72
C LEU A 264 9.75 -4.73 0.44
N PRO A 265 10.45 -5.51 1.30
CA PRO A 265 11.34 -4.95 2.29
C PRO A 265 12.48 -4.21 1.57
N ILE A 266 12.78 -2.99 2.00
CA ILE A 266 13.92 -2.23 1.46
C ILE A 266 15.18 -2.64 2.22
N GLY A 267 16.19 -3.08 1.47
CA GLY A 267 17.56 -3.23 1.95
C GLY A 267 18.40 -1.99 1.63
N ILE A 268 19.71 -2.13 1.78
CA ILE A 268 20.70 -1.09 1.45
C ILE A 268 21.58 -1.58 0.29
N HIS A 269 22.08 -0.66 -0.52
CA HIS A 269 22.97 -0.99 -1.63
C HIS A 269 24.38 -1.28 -1.08
N LEU A 270 24.77 -2.55 -1.02
CA LEU A 270 26.03 -3.01 -0.39
C LEU A 270 27.26 -2.24 -0.89
N GLY A 271 27.40 -2.09 -2.21
CA GLY A 271 28.57 -1.44 -2.81
C GLY A 271 28.73 0.05 -2.42
N LYS A 272 27.67 0.73 -1.97
CA LYS A 272 27.80 2.09 -1.44
C LYS A 272 28.45 2.07 -0.06
N GLY A 273 27.97 1.18 0.83
CA GLY A 273 28.58 0.98 2.14
C GLY A 273 30.05 0.59 2.03
N GLU A 274 30.38 -0.39 1.19
CA GLU A 274 31.76 -0.82 0.94
C GLU A 274 32.66 0.32 0.43
N ASN A 275 32.16 1.17 -0.48
CA ASN A 275 32.90 2.35 -0.96
C ASN A 275 33.21 3.33 0.18
N VAL A 276 32.23 3.68 1.02
CA VAL A 276 32.43 4.58 2.18
C VAL A 276 33.42 4.00 3.18
N MET A 277 33.44 2.68 3.38
CA MET A 277 34.41 1.99 4.23
C MET A 277 35.83 2.00 3.63
N ASN A 278 35.96 2.00 2.30
CA ASN A 278 37.24 2.09 1.60
C ASN A 278 37.86 3.51 1.59
N LEU A 279 37.13 4.55 2.03
CA LEU A 279 37.68 5.91 2.09
C LEU A 279 38.78 6.05 3.17
N PRO A 280 39.93 6.68 2.84
CA PRO A 280 40.98 6.94 3.83
C PRO A 280 40.51 7.79 5.02
N SER A 281 39.60 8.74 4.80
CA SER A 281 39.01 9.58 5.85
C SER A 281 38.23 8.75 6.88
N THR A 282 37.39 7.83 6.43
CA THR A 282 36.65 6.88 7.30
C THR A 282 37.63 6.04 8.11
N SER A 283 38.68 5.51 7.47
CA SER A 283 39.69 4.68 8.16
C SER A 283 40.50 5.44 9.23
N VAL A 284 40.80 6.73 9.01
CA VAL A 284 41.37 7.61 10.05
C VAL A 284 40.36 7.82 11.17
N LYS A 285 39.09 8.10 10.84
CA LYS A 285 38.08 8.41 11.84
C LYS A 285 37.72 7.22 12.74
N VAL A 286 37.69 6.01 12.19
CA VAL A 286 37.53 4.76 12.97
C VAL A 286 38.62 4.66 14.04
N LYS A 287 39.89 4.86 13.68
CA LYS A 287 41.01 4.81 14.64
C LYS A 287 40.92 5.87 15.74
N GLU A 288 40.49 7.08 15.39
CA GLU A 288 40.27 8.14 16.39
C GLU A 288 39.24 7.72 17.44
N ILE A 289 38.13 7.12 16.99
CA ILE A 289 37.06 6.63 17.87
C ILE A 289 37.55 5.43 18.71
N GLU A 290 38.26 4.48 18.10
CA GLU A 290 38.83 3.32 18.81
C GLU A 290 39.85 3.72 19.90
N GLU A 291 40.71 4.71 19.64
CA GLU A 291 41.65 5.21 20.65
C GLU A 291 40.95 6.07 21.72
N GLN A 292 39.91 6.84 21.35
CA GLN A 292 39.08 7.60 22.29
C GLN A 292 38.33 6.72 23.29
N PHE A 293 37.82 5.57 22.85
CA PHE A 293 37.06 4.61 23.68
C PHE A 293 37.86 3.35 24.04
N LYS A 294 39.19 3.42 23.98
CA LYS A 294 40.09 2.32 24.29
C LYS A 294 39.84 1.72 25.67
N GLY A 295 39.66 0.39 25.72
CA GLY A 295 39.35 -0.34 26.95
C GLY A 295 37.89 -0.23 27.40
N LYS A 296 37.01 0.35 26.59
CA LYS A 296 35.57 0.48 26.84
C LYS A 296 34.76 -0.27 25.78
N HIS A 297 33.55 -0.66 26.16
CA HIS A 297 32.58 -1.29 25.27
C HIS A 297 31.57 -0.26 24.77
N VAL A 298 31.53 -0.02 23.46
CA VAL A 298 30.71 1.00 22.82
C VAL A 298 29.41 0.38 22.30
N ILE A 299 28.29 0.86 22.85
CA ILE A 299 26.93 0.59 22.38
C ILE A 299 26.44 1.84 21.64
N LEU A 300 26.18 1.72 20.35
CA LEU A 300 25.80 2.83 19.49
C LEU A 300 24.29 2.87 19.22
N GLY A 301 23.65 3.98 19.57
CA GLY A 301 22.38 4.42 19.02
C GLY A 301 22.59 5.46 17.93
N VAL A 302 21.80 5.37 16.86
CA VAL A 302 21.66 6.43 15.85
C VAL A 302 20.16 6.57 15.61
N ASP A 303 19.60 7.69 16.07
CA ASP A 303 18.16 7.94 16.04
C ASP A 303 17.89 9.43 15.77
N ASP A 304 16.86 9.70 14.98
CA ASP A 304 16.28 11.03 14.86
C ASP A 304 15.63 11.48 16.17
N MET A 305 15.51 12.80 16.34
CA MET A 305 14.70 13.42 17.40
C MET A 305 13.19 13.27 17.09
N ASP A 306 12.70 12.03 17.10
CA ASP A 306 11.30 11.67 16.93
C ASP A 306 10.77 10.92 18.18
N LEU A 307 9.55 11.28 18.58
CA LEU A 307 8.82 10.71 19.72
C LEU A 307 8.64 9.18 19.65
N PHE A 308 8.70 8.58 18.46
CA PHE A 308 8.62 7.14 18.24
C PHE A 308 9.96 6.41 18.37
N LYS A 309 11.11 7.11 18.33
CA LYS A 309 12.43 6.49 18.61
C LYS A 309 12.65 6.24 20.11
N ARG A 310 12.04 7.06 20.97
CA ARG A 310 12.04 6.92 22.44
C ARG A 310 13.46 6.76 23.03
N ILE A 311 14.37 7.64 22.61
CA ILE A 311 15.73 7.78 23.15
C ILE A 311 15.75 7.80 24.69
N SER A 312 14.76 8.43 25.33
CA SER A 312 14.64 8.44 26.80
C SER A 312 14.60 7.05 27.46
N LEU A 313 14.00 6.03 26.82
CA LEU A 313 13.96 4.67 27.36
C LEU A 313 15.30 3.95 27.22
N LYS A 314 16.04 4.21 26.13
CA LYS A 314 17.42 3.74 25.94
C LYS A 314 18.31 4.24 27.08
N LEU A 315 18.21 5.53 27.41
CA LEU A 315 18.98 6.16 28.47
C LEU A 315 18.55 5.68 29.87
N LEU A 316 17.25 5.49 30.13
CA LEU A 316 16.77 4.93 31.39
C LEU A 316 17.21 3.46 31.59
N ALA A 317 17.25 2.67 30.52
CA ALA A 317 17.76 1.30 30.58
C ALA A 317 19.27 1.25 30.86
N PHE A 318 20.02 2.20 30.31
CA PHE A 318 21.44 2.36 30.62
C PHE A 318 21.68 2.83 32.07
N GLU A 319 20.86 3.74 32.60
CA GLU A 319 20.90 4.13 34.02
C GLU A 319 20.56 2.94 34.95
N GLN A 320 19.56 2.13 34.59
CA GLN A 320 19.22 0.91 35.32
C GLN A 320 20.33 -0.16 35.23
N LEU A 321 21.03 -0.26 34.10
CA LEU A 321 22.17 -1.16 33.92
C LEU A 321 23.32 -0.80 34.87
N LEU A 322 23.73 0.48 34.87
CA LEU A 322 24.83 0.98 35.69
C LEU A 322 24.52 0.91 37.20
N SER A 323 23.28 1.20 37.60
CA SER A 323 22.88 1.11 39.02
C SER A 323 22.74 -0.32 39.54
N LYS A 324 22.53 -1.31 38.66
CA LYS A 324 22.38 -2.73 39.03
C LYS A 324 23.71 -3.49 39.10
N TYR A 325 24.75 -3.04 38.40
CA TYR A 325 26.01 -3.78 38.25
C TYR A 325 27.25 -2.87 38.37
N GLU A 326 27.91 -2.91 39.52
CA GLU A 326 29.04 -2.03 39.87
C GLU A 326 30.27 -2.17 38.96
N ASN A 327 30.46 -3.32 38.31
CA ASN A 327 31.62 -3.63 37.45
C ASN A 327 31.40 -3.29 35.96
N LEU A 328 30.43 -2.45 35.60
CA LEU A 328 30.12 -2.10 34.20
C LEU A 328 30.52 -0.66 33.80
N GLY A 329 31.44 -0.04 34.55
CA GLY A 329 31.91 1.33 34.27
C GLY A 329 32.62 1.52 32.93
N ASP A 330 33.02 0.43 32.28
CA ASP A 330 33.64 0.42 30.96
C ASP A 330 32.62 0.41 29.80
N ILE A 331 31.30 0.36 30.06
CA ILE A 331 30.28 0.46 29.00
C ILE A 331 29.98 1.94 28.70
N VAL A 332 30.01 2.31 27.41
CA VAL A 332 29.61 3.63 26.91
C VAL A 332 28.45 3.46 25.95
N VAL A 333 27.33 4.13 26.22
CA VAL A 333 26.27 4.33 25.22
C VAL A 333 26.52 5.66 24.51
N LEU A 334 26.80 5.60 23.20
CA LEU A 334 26.82 6.77 22.33
C LEU A 334 25.46 6.86 21.64
N ASP A 335 24.80 8.01 21.73
CA ASP A 335 23.59 8.29 20.95
C ASP A 335 23.88 9.47 20.02
N ILE A 336 23.92 9.19 18.72
CA ILE A 336 24.33 10.15 17.71
C ILE A 336 23.06 10.76 17.09
N GLU A 337 22.76 12.00 17.47
CA GLU A 337 21.66 12.78 16.90
C GLU A 337 21.95 13.19 15.46
N GLU A 338 21.03 12.89 14.53
CA GLU A 338 21.10 13.42 13.15
C GLU A 338 20.53 14.86 13.05
N VAL A 339 19.61 15.25 13.94
CA VAL A 339 19.01 16.60 13.98
C VAL A 339 18.94 17.17 15.39
N ARG A 340 19.67 18.26 15.60
CA ARG A 340 19.84 18.96 16.88
C ARG A 340 18.60 19.80 17.25
N ARG A 341 17.82 19.35 18.23
CA ARG A 341 17.15 20.15 19.30
C ARG A 341 15.99 19.37 19.96
N GLU A 342 16.22 18.77 21.12
CA GLU A 342 15.35 18.87 22.32
C GLU A 342 15.90 18.11 23.55
N ALA A 343 16.88 17.20 23.40
CA ALA A 343 17.48 16.41 24.48
C ALA A 343 18.37 17.19 25.49
N TYR A 344 18.10 18.47 25.72
CA TYR A 344 18.99 19.45 26.37
C TYR A 344 19.32 19.22 27.85
N GLY A 345 18.71 18.24 28.51
CA GLY A 345 19.01 17.88 29.91
C GLY A 345 20.07 16.77 30.03
N THR A 346 19.66 15.53 29.79
CA THR A 346 20.47 14.34 30.05
C THR A 346 21.66 14.22 29.11
N ALA A 347 21.49 14.48 27.81
CA ALA A 347 22.57 14.41 26.83
C ALA A 347 23.64 15.47 27.10
N ASN A 348 23.26 16.71 27.46
CA ASN A 348 24.23 17.75 27.83
C ASN A 348 25.06 17.38 29.05
N ARG A 349 24.48 16.75 30.09
CA ARG A 349 25.26 16.31 31.26
C ARG A 349 26.33 15.27 30.89
N ILE A 350 26.04 14.37 29.96
CA ILE A 350 26.97 13.33 29.49
C ILE A 350 28.01 13.94 28.53
N ASN A 351 27.56 14.73 27.55
CA ASN A 351 28.42 15.34 26.53
C ASN A 351 29.37 16.40 27.09
N HIS A 352 28.99 17.13 28.15
CA HIS A 352 29.87 18.06 28.86
C HIS A 352 31.04 17.34 29.57
N ILE A 353 30.95 16.02 29.81
CA ILE A 353 32.01 15.24 30.44
C ILE A 353 32.88 14.51 29.39
N TYR A 354 32.34 14.17 28.21
CA TYR A 354 33.00 13.23 27.28
C TYR A 354 33.02 13.61 25.77
N GLY A 355 32.52 14.79 25.36
CA GLY A 355 32.33 15.12 23.93
C GLY A 355 33.55 15.67 23.17
N SER A 356 33.71 15.27 21.90
CA SER A 356 34.60 15.88 20.89
C SER A 356 34.03 15.61 19.48
N CYS A 357 34.22 16.53 18.53
CA CYS A 357 33.40 16.60 17.31
C CYS A 357 34.07 16.05 16.02
N GLY A 358 33.26 15.44 15.17
CA GLY A 358 33.57 15.00 13.80
C GLY A 358 32.55 13.95 13.38
N TYR A 359 31.62 14.30 12.49
CA TYR A 359 30.44 13.48 12.17
C TYR A 359 30.67 12.65 10.90
N GLN A 360 30.79 11.33 11.07
CA GLN A 360 30.78 10.33 10.00
C GLN A 360 30.13 9.04 10.56
N PRO A 361 28.81 8.82 10.37
CA PRO A 361 28.09 7.71 11.02
C PRO A 361 28.72 6.33 10.75
N SER A 362 29.17 6.10 9.51
CA SER A 362 29.86 4.88 9.07
C SER A 362 31.11 4.54 9.89
N ALA A 363 31.87 5.55 10.36
CA ALA A 363 33.02 5.32 11.22
C ALA A 363 32.60 4.87 12.63
N TYR A 364 31.54 5.45 13.19
CA TYR A 364 30.99 4.99 14.48
C TYR A 364 30.39 3.60 14.39
N TYR A 365 29.67 3.26 13.30
CA TYR A 365 29.15 1.91 13.08
C TYR A 365 30.26 0.85 13.07
N ALA A 366 31.39 1.14 12.43
CA ALA A 366 32.53 0.23 12.34
C ALA A 366 33.28 0.07 13.67
N ALA A 367 33.40 1.15 14.46
CA ALA A 367 34.11 1.16 15.73
C ALA A 367 33.30 0.57 16.91
N SER A 368 31.97 0.53 16.84
CA SER A 368 31.11 0.19 17.99
C SER A 368 30.77 -1.30 18.08
N GLU A 369 31.06 -1.97 19.21
CA GLU A 369 30.85 -3.42 19.35
C GLU A 369 29.39 -3.85 19.27
N CYS A 370 28.46 -2.99 19.68
CA CYS A 370 27.02 -3.22 19.61
C CYS A 370 26.28 -2.01 19.02
N CYS A 371 25.18 -2.23 18.30
CA CYS A 371 24.21 -1.20 17.94
C CYS A 371 22.85 -1.49 18.56
N ILE A 372 22.15 -0.44 19.05
CA ILE A 372 20.82 -0.53 19.65
C ILE A 372 19.81 0.36 18.93
N VAL A 373 18.68 -0.24 18.53
CA VAL A 373 17.53 0.45 17.93
C VAL A 373 16.29 0.11 18.74
N ASN A 374 15.90 0.99 19.65
CA ASN A 374 14.80 0.77 20.60
C ASN A 374 13.48 1.46 20.20
N ALA A 375 13.35 1.92 18.95
CA ALA A 375 12.16 2.60 18.46
C ALA A 375 10.86 1.79 18.69
N VAL A 376 9.82 2.46 19.17
CA VAL A 376 8.55 1.83 19.59
C VAL A 376 7.54 1.68 18.45
N ARG A 377 7.72 2.47 17.39
CA ARG A 377 7.16 2.29 16.05
C ARG A 377 8.13 2.89 15.05
N ASP A 378 8.33 2.21 13.93
CA ASP A 378 9.18 2.69 12.84
C ASP A 378 8.68 2.13 11.49
N GLY A 379 9.12 2.76 10.41
CA GLY A 379 9.05 2.22 9.05
C GLY A 379 10.05 1.08 8.87
N MET A 380 10.73 1.02 7.72
CA MET A 380 11.97 0.25 7.65
C MET A 380 13.10 1.05 8.27
N ASN A 381 13.68 0.55 9.37
CA ASN A 381 14.88 1.15 9.93
C ASN A 381 16.12 0.56 9.26
N LEU A 382 16.91 1.42 8.60
CA LEU A 382 18.11 1.04 7.85
C LEU A 382 19.39 1.07 8.71
N VAL A 383 19.37 1.66 9.91
CA VAL A 383 20.53 1.72 10.82
C VAL A 383 21.11 0.33 11.11
N PRO A 384 20.32 -0.73 11.44
CA PRO A 384 20.86 -2.07 11.60
C PRO A 384 21.53 -2.62 10.35
N HIS A 385 21.00 -2.32 9.16
CA HIS A 385 21.55 -2.78 7.89
C HIS A 385 22.91 -2.11 7.62
N MET A 386 22.98 -0.77 7.75
CA MET A 386 24.22 -0.01 7.58
C MET A 386 25.27 -0.46 8.59
N TYR A 387 24.88 -0.65 9.86
CA TYR A 387 25.76 -1.18 10.89
C TYR A 387 26.31 -2.57 10.55
N ILE A 388 25.48 -3.49 10.04
CA ILE A 388 25.94 -4.82 9.60
C ILE A 388 27.00 -4.70 8.51
N VAL A 389 26.80 -3.83 7.52
CA VAL A 389 27.74 -3.64 6.40
C VAL A 389 29.03 -2.95 6.86
N CYS A 390 28.96 -1.90 7.68
CA CYS A 390 30.15 -1.29 8.27
C CYS A 390 30.94 -2.28 9.14
N ARG A 391 30.27 -3.19 9.86
CA ARG A 391 30.91 -4.23 10.67
C ARG A 391 31.42 -5.44 9.88
N GLN A 392 31.00 -5.63 8.62
CA GLN A 392 31.67 -6.55 7.69
C GLN A 392 33.06 -6.01 7.30
N GLY A 393 33.24 -4.67 7.31
CA GLY A 393 34.50 -4.01 7.01
C GLY A 393 34.92 -4.12 5.55
N SER A 394 36.19 -3.85 5.28
CA SER A 394 36.83 -4.04 3.99
C SER A 394 38.32 -4.34 4.17
N THR A 395 38.97 -4.90 3.16
CA THR A 395 40.42 -5.20 3.21
C THR A 395 41.25 -3.96 3.50
N ALA A 396 40.91 -2.81 2.90
CA ALA A 396 41.58 -1.55 3.14
C ALA A 396 41.41 -1.07 4.60
N MET A 397 40.24 -1.30 5.21
CA MET A 397 40.01 -0.95 6.61
C MET A 397 40.71 -1.90 7.58
N ASP A 398 40.74 -3.21 7.29
CA ASP A 398 41.45 -4.19 8.11
C ASP A 398 42.97 -3.92 8.08
N GLU A 399 43.53 -3.68 6.89
CA GLU A 399 44.92 -3.22 6.72
C GLU A 399 45.18 -1.92 7.49
N ALA A 400 44.29 -0.93 7.38
CA ALA A 400 44.43 0.32 8.10
C ALA A 400 44.46 0.07 9.63
N ARG A 401 43.52 -0.70 10.18
CA ARG A 401 43.43 -1.01 11.62
C ARG A 401 44.54 -1.94 12.11
N GLY A 402 45.39 -2.47 11.22
CA GLY A 402 46.45 -3.43 11.56
C GLY A 402 45.90 -4.82 11.91
N ILE A 403 44.69 -5.12 11.45
CA ILE A 403 44.00 -6.39 11.66
C ILE A 403 44.57 -7.42 10.68
N ILE A 404 45.07 -8.52 11.21
CA ILE A 404 45.58 -9.63 10.39
C ILE A 404 44.38 -10.32 9.71
N SER A 405 44.55 -10.67 8.42
CA SER A 405 43.58 -11.21 7.43
C SER A 405 42.76 -12.47 7.82
N HIS A 406 42.73 -12.85 9.10
CA HIS A 406 42.03 -14.03 9.64
C HIS A 406 41.13 -13.73 10.84
N SER A 407 40.97 -12.47 11.25
CA SER A 407 39.95 -12.12 12.26
C SER A 407 38.55 -12.31 11.68
N ARG A 408 37.65 -12.95 12.43
CA ARG A 408 36.28 -13.21 11.99
C ARG A 408 35.42 -11.99 12.25
N GLN A 409 34.69 -11.53 11.24
CA GLN A 409 33.80 -10.37 11.39
C GLN A 409 32.65 -10.67 12.36
N THR A 410 32.28 -9.66 13.13
CA THR A 410 31.31 -9.75 14.22
C THR A 410 30.44 -8.51 14.22
N SER A 411 29.19 -8.64 14.68
CA SER A 411 28.35 -7.50 15.03
C SER A 411 27.30 -7.93 16.05
N VAL A 412 26.90 -7.01 16.94
CA VAL A 412 25.84 -7.28 17.92
C VAL A 412 24.74 -6.24 17.76
N LEU A 413 23.51 -6.72 17.66
CA LEU A 413 22.34 -5.88 17.42
C LEU A 413 21.31 -6.11 18.52
N ILE A 414 20.86 -5.02 19.15
CA ILE A 414 19.70 -4.99 20.04
C ILE A 414 18.58 -4.26 19.29
N ILE A 415 17.48 -4.92 18.97
CA ILE A 415 16.42 -4.37 18.12
C ILE A 415 15.06 -4.53 18.79
N SER A 416 14.30 -3.45 18.84
CA SER A 416 12.88 -3.45 19.23
C SER A 416 12.05 -4.39 18.36
N GLU A 417 11.20 -5.19 18.98
CA GLU A 417 10.23 -6.05 18.28
C GLU A 417 9.23 -5.26 17.41
N PHE A 418 9.09 -3.95 17.64
CA PHE A 418 8.17 -3.07 16.92
C PHE A 418 8.77 -2.42 15.65
N VAL A 419 10.05 -2.68 15.35
CA VAL A 419 10.75 -2.18 14.17
C VAL A 419 10.72 -3.21 13.04
N ARG A 420 10.46 -2.78 11.80
CA ARG A 420 10.11 -3.70 10.69
C ARG A 420 11.23 -4.60 10.18
N CYS A 421 12.49 -4.27 10.46
CA CYS A 421 13.63 -5.15 10.18
C CYS A 421 13.85 -6.22 11.25
N SER A 422 13.20 -6.13 12.42
CA SER A 422 13.37 -7.06 13.54
C SER A 422 12.98 -8.51 13.22
N PRO A 423 11.90 -8.82 12.46
CA PRO A 423 11.62 -10.19 12.03
C PRO A 423 12.69 -10.76 11.09
N SER A 424 13.22 -9.93 10.18
CA SER A 424 14.23 -10.30 9.20
C SER A 424 15.62 -10.57 9.81
N LEU A 425 16.05 -9.73 10.74
CA LEU A 425 17.39 -9.80 11.35
C LEU A 425 17.43 -10.82 12.49
N SER A 426 17.38 -12.11 12.12
CA SER A 426 17.30 -13.24 13.05
C SER A 426 18.47 -13.37 14.03
N GLY A 427 19.62 -12.74 13.75
CA GLY A 427 20.78 -12.69 14.64
C GLY A 427 20.66 -11.63 15.75
N ALA A 428 19.67 -10.74 15.73
CA ALA A 428 19.51 -9.69 16.75
C ALA A 428 19.01 -10.22 18.11
N ILE A 429 19.34 -9.50 19.18
CA ILE A 429 18.70 -9.60 20.49
C ILE A 429 17.43 -8.76 20.41
N ARG A 430 16.26 -9.40 20.51
CA ARG A 430 14.98 -8.68 20.47
C ARG A 430 14.61 -8.17 21.86
N ILE A 431 14.12 -6.93 21.91
CA ILE A 431 13.67 -6.27 23.15
C ILE A 431 12.24 -5.75 22.97
N ASN A 432 11.49 -5.71 24.07
CA ASN A 432 10.38 -4.79 24.20
C ASN A 432 10.91 -3.49 24.81
N PRO A 433 10.97 -2.37 24.08
CA PRO A 433 11.54 -1.10 24.58
C PRO A 433 10.82 -0.50 25.79
N TRP A 434 9.59 -0.93 26.11
CA TRP A 434 8.88 -0.49 27.32
C TRP A 434 9.32 -1.24 28.58
N ASP A 435 9.89 -2.45 28.45
CA ASP A 435 10.51 -3.16 29.56
C ASP A 435 11.98 -2.73 29.71
N ILE A 436 12.18 -1.64 30.44
CA ILE A 436 13.49 -1.06 30.76
C ILE A 436 14.44 -2.11 31.37
N SER A 437 13.92 -3.08 32.14
CA SER A 437 14.73 -4.15 32.73
C SER A 437 15.21 -5.15 31.68
N SER A 438 14.35 -5.52 30.73
CA SER A 438 14.75 -6.36 29.59
C SER A 438 15.73 -5.64 28.66
N VAL A 439 15.60 -4.33 28.45
CA VAL A 439 16.56 -3.55 27.65
C VAL A 439 17.93 -3.50 28.33
N ALA A 440 17.97 -3.26 29.64
CA ALA A 440 19.21 -3.28 30.42
C ALA A 440 19.90 -4.65 30.36
N GLU A 441 19.16 -5.76 30.55
CA GLU A 441 19.76 -7.10 30.46
C GLU A 441 20.19 -7.46 29.02
N ALA A 442 19.53 -6.94 27.99
CA ALA A 442 19.98 -7.06 26.61
C ALA A 442 21.31 -6.33 26.35
N MET A 443 21.48 -5.10 26.86
CA MET A 443 22.76 -4.36 26.81
C MET A 443 23.89 -5.14 27.49
N ARG A 444 23.63 -5.67 28.70
CA ARG A 444 24.56 -6.55 29.42
C ARG A 444 24.92 -7.78 28.61
N SER A 445 23.92 -8.48 28.06
CA SER A 445 24.12 -9.69 27.27
C SER A 445 24.90 -9.43 25.98
N ALA A 446 24.79 -8.25 25.37
CA ALA A 446 25.57 -7.89 24.17
C ALA A 446 27.06 -7.72 24.50
N VAL A 447 27.37 -7.06 25.62
CA VAL A 447 28.73 -6.83 26.09
C VAL A 447 29.38 -8.12 26.58
N SER A 448 28.66 -8.98 27.31
CA SER A 448 29.19 -10.26 27.80
C SER A 448 29.08 -11.43 26.82
N MET A 449 28.72 -11.19 25.56
CA MET A 449 28.55 -12.24 24.54
C MET A 449 29.92 -12.80 24.10
N ASP A 450 30.01 -14.12 23.97
CA ASP A 450 31.21 -14.77 23.41
C ASP A 450 31.34 -14.52 21.89
N ASP A 451 32.58 -14.48 21.41
CA ASP A 451 32.85 -14.10 20.02
C ASP A 451 32.32 -15.12 18.99
N SER A 452 32.12 -16.39 19.37
CA SER A 452 31.53 -17.39 18.48
C SER A 452 30.04 -17.14 18.24
N SER A 453 29.31 -16.75 19.30
CA SER A 453 27.93 -16.27 19.22
C SER A 453 27.83 -14.96 18.43
N ARG A 454 28.77 -14.02 18.61
CA ARG A 454 28.81 -12.75 17.86
C ARG A 454 29.00 -12.99 16.37
N GLN A 455 29.94 -13.86 16.00
CA GLN A 455 30.19 -14.23 14.59
C GLN A 455 28.95 -14.90 13.97
N LEU A 456 28.37 -15.91 14.63
CA LEU A 456 27.21 -16.63 14.09
C LEU A 456 25.98 -15.71 13.89
N ARG A 457 25.82 -14.69 14.74
CA ARG A 457 24.78 -13.66 14.58
C ARG A 457 25.08 -12.70 13.44
N HIS A 458 26.35 -12.32 13.28
CA HIS A 458 26.83 -11.48 12.18
C HIS A 458 26.59 -12.14 10.83
N GLU A 459 27.08 -13.37 10.64
CA GLU A 459 26.96 -14.13 9.38
C GLU A 459 25.50 -14.29 8.94
N LYS A 460 24.59 -14.63 9.87
CA LYS A 460 23.15 -14.74 9.60
C LYS A 460 22.53 -13.41 9.14
N ASN A 461 22.92 -12.32 9.80
CA ASN A 461 22.38 -11.00 9.49
C ASN A 461 22.95 -10.46 8.17
N TYR A 462 24.28 -10.54 7.96
CA TYR A 462 24.92 -10.10 6.71
C TYR A 462 24.42 -10.88 5.49
N SER A 463 24.28 -12.21 5.61
CA SER A 463 23.68 -13.04 4.55
C SER A 463 22.26 -12.60 4.16
N TYR A 464 21.43 -12.18 5.13
CA TYR A 464 20.12 -11.61 4.84
C TYR A 464 20.21 -10.27 4.10
N VAL A 465 21.09 -9.35 4.54
CA VAL A 465 21.26 -8.04 3.87
C VAL A 465 21.73 -8.25 2.42
N GLN A 466 22.67 -9.17 2.20
CA GLN A 466 23.20 -9.50 0.89
C GLN A 466 22.17 -10.11 -0.08
N SER A 467 21.20 -10.88 0.41
CA SER A 467 20.19 -11.50 -0.46
C SER A 467 18.99 -10.59 -0.78
N HIS A 468 18.93 -9.36 -0.23
CA HIS A 468 17.80 -8.44 -0.36
C HIS A 468 18.25 -7.03 -0.80
N ASP A 469 19.05 -6.98 -1.86
CA ASP A 469 19.37 -5.74 -2.58
C ASP A 469 18.14 -5.19 -3.36
N SER A 470 18.31 -4.01 -3.97
CA SER A 470 17.32 -3.05 -4.47
C SER A 470 16.03 -3.55 -5.17
N MET A 471 15.01 -2.68 -5.14
CA MET A 471 13.63 -3.00 -5.48
C MET A 471 13.30 -3.02 -6.99
N GLU A 472 14.10 -3.68 -7.82
CA GLU A 472 14.02 -3.52 -9.29
C GLU A 472 13.22 -4.60 -10.06
N ARG A 473 12.65 -5.61 -9.39
CA ARG A 473 12.00 -6.77 -10.06
C ARG A 473 10.48 -6.89 -9.87
N SER A 474 9.72 -5.80 -9.99
CA SER A 474 8.31 -5.80 -9.54
C SER A 474 7.20 -5.31 -10.48
N CYS A 475 7.49 -4.75 -11.66
CA CYS A 475 6.45 -4.09 -12.50
C CYS A 475 6.14 -4.77 -13.85
N LEU A 476 6.59 -6.02 -14.08
CA LEU A 476 6.54 -6.69 -15.38
C LEU A 476 5.15 -7.17 -15.87
N ASP A 477 4.07 -6.89 -15.15
CA ASP A 477 2.72 -7.37 -15.50
C ASP A 477 1.74 -6.18 -15.53
N HIS A 478 1.61 -5.52 -16.70
CA HIS A 478 0.64 -4.44 -16.93
C HIS A 478 -0.22 -4.70 -18.17
N TYR A 479 -1.54 -4.58 -17.98
CA TYR A 479 -2.55 -4.98 -18.96
C TYR A 479 -2.69 -3.99 -20.12
N ASN A 480 -2.68 -4.54 -21.34
CA ASN A 480 -3.26 -3.89 -22.51
C ASN A 480 -4.81 -3.97 -22.45
N ARG A 481 -5.44 -2.98 -21.81
CA ARG A 481 -6.91 -2.80 -21.75
C ARG A 481 -7.32 -1.37 -22.12
N GLN A 482 -8.57 -1.18 -22.55
CA GLN A 482 -9.13 0.13 -22.87
C GLN A 482 -9.77 0.74 -21.61
N CYS A 483 -9.31 1.92 -21.20
CA CYS A 483 -9.70 2.55 -19.93
C CYS A 483 -10.62 3.76 -20.14
N TRP A 484 -11.68 3.86 -19.33
CA TRP A 484 -12.66 4.95 -19.33
C TRP A 484 -12.78 5.57 -17.94
N GLY A 485 -12.72 6.90 -17.83
CA GLY A 485 -12.89 7.63 -16.57
C GLY A 485 -14.34 7.95 -16.24
N MET A 486 -14.72 7.88 -14.98
CA MET A 486 -16.05 8.20 -14.46
C MET A 486 -15.95 8.90 -13.10
N GLY A 487 -16.79 9.91 -12.84
CA GLY A 487 -16.83 10.64 -11.56
C GLY A 487 -15.92 11.88 -11.51
N LEU A 488 -15.84 12.53 -10.34
CA LEU A 488 -15.08 13.76 -10.10
C LEU A 488 -14.36 13.72 -8.74
N GLY A 489 -13.22 14.40 -8.63
CA GLY A 489 -12.45 14.47 -7.38
C GLY A 489 -12.12 13.07 -6.84
N PHE A 490 -12.28 12.88 -5.53
CA PHE A 490 -12.01 11.59 -4.87
C PHE A 490 -13.01 10.47 -5.17
N THR A 491 -14.12 10.75 -5.87
CA THR A 491 -15.02 9.72 -6.37
C THR A 491 -14.66 9.25 -7.78
N PHE A 492 -13.58 9.77 -8.36
CA PHE A 492 -13.12 9.37 -9.69
C PHE A 492 -12.67 7.90 -9.72
N LYS A 493 -13.10 7.20 -10.78
CA LYS A 493 -12.89 5.78 -11.03
C LYS A 493 -12.49 5.57 -12.48
N VAL A 494 -11.70 4.54 -12.74
CA VAL A 494 -11.38 4.10 -14.11
C VAL A 494 -11.92 2.69 -14.31
N ALA A 495 -12.83 2.54 -15.27
CA ALA A 495 -13.30 1.26 -15.75
C ALA A 495 -12.37 0.74 -16.87
N ALA A 496 -11.94 -0.53 -16.79
CA ALA A 496 -11.06 -1.15 -17.77
C ALA A 496 -11.78 -2.26 -18.55
N LEU A 497 -12.01 -2.05 -19.85
CA LEU A 497 -12.61 -3.02 -20.76
C LEU A 497 -11.53 -3.82 -21.53
N PRO A 498 -11.80 -5.07 -21.90
CA PRO A 498 -10.96 -5.84 -22.83
C PRO A 498 -10.81 -5.15 -24.20
N LEU A 499 -9.70 -5.37 -24.90
CA LEU A 499 -9.43 -4.78 -26.23
C LEU A 499 -10.35 -5.34 -27.34
N ASP A 500 -10.85 -6.55 -27.13
CA ASP A 500 -11.77 -7.31 -27.96
C ASP A 500 -13.24 -6.84 -27.86
N PHE A 501 -13.54 -5.81 -27.06
CA PHE A 501 -14.88 -5.25 -26.89
C PHE A 501 -15.35 -4.46 -28.14
N GLN A 502 -15.92 -5.17 -29.13
CA GLN A 502 -16.46 -4.57 -30.35
C GLN A 502 -17.94 -4.15 -30.22
N LYS A 503 -18.28 -2.96 -30.71
CA LYS A 503 -19.65 -2.40 -30.68
C LYS A 503 -20.63 -2.98 -31.71
N LEU A 504 -20.16 -3.81 -32.66
CA LEU A 504 -20.92 -4.21 -33.85
C LEU A 504 -20.91 -5.72 -34.03
N THR A 505 -21.88 -6.39 -33.42
CA THR A 505 -22.08 -7.85 -33.48
C THR A 505 -23.48 -8.18 -34.00
N ASN A 506 -23.71 -9.42 -34.44
CA ASN A 506 -24.91 -9.81 -35.18
C ASN A 506 -26.05 -10.38 -34.32
N LYS A 507 -25.75 -11.00 -33.16
CA LYS A 507 -26.71 -11.49 -32.17
C LYS A 507 -26.17 -11.31 -30.75
N ARG A 508 -26.77 -10.39 -30.00
CA ARG A 508 -26.32 -9.95 -28.67
C ARG A 508 -27.23 -10.53 -27.58
N ALA A 509 -26.65 -11.26 -26.62
CA ALA A 509 -27.34 -11.62 -25.38
C ALA A 509 -26.98 -10.60 -24.28
N ILE A 510 -27.99 -10.00 -23.65
CA ILE A 510 -27.81 -8.95 -22.64
C ILE A 510 -28.53 -9.39 -21.36
N PHE A 511 -27.80 -9.51 -20.28
CA PHE A 511 -28.29 -9.88 -18.95
C PHE A 511 -28.06 -8.73 -17.98
N LEU A 512 -29.09 -8.31 -17.25
CA LEU A 512 -29.06 -7.19 -16.33
C LEU A 512 -29.57 -7.65 -14.96
N ASP A 513 -28.87 -7.36 -13.87
CA ASP A 513 -29.52 -7.41 -12.56
C ASP A 513 -30.53 -6.27 -12.38
N PHE A 514 -31.43 -6.41 -11.42
CA PHE A 514 -32.48 -5.46 -11.09
C PHE A 514 -32.16 -4.60 -9.87
N ASP A 515 -31.77 -5.22 -8.76
CA ASP A 515 -31.56 -4.56 -7.47
C ASP A 515 -30.14 -3.98 -7.44
N GLY A 516 -30.00 -2.70 -7.06
CA GLY A 516 -28.73 -1.98 -7.11
C GLY A 516 -28.28 -1.58 -8.51
N THR A 517 -28.51 -2.43 -9.52
CA THR A 517 -28.17 -2.18 -10.93
C THR A 517 -29.18 -1.28 -11.66
N LEU A 518 -30.47 -1.62 -11.66
CA LEU A 518 -31.52 -0.82 -12.34
C LEU A 518 -32.32 0.05 -11.37
N VAL A 519 -32.38 -0.35 -10.09
CA VAL A 519 -33.11 0.35 -9.03
C VAL A 519 -32.27 0.35 -7.75
N PRO A 520 -32.01 1.50 -7.09
CA PRO A 520 -31.23 1.54 -5.86
C PRO A 520 -31.70 0.54 -4.79
N HIS A 521 -30.75 -0.07 -4.08
CA HIS A 521 -31.03 -1.05 -3.03
C HIS A 521 -32.03 -0.52 -1.98
N SER A 522 -31.90 0.74 -1.59
CA SER A 522 -32.66 1.42 -0.53
C SER A 522 -34.06 1.94 -0.92
N SER A 523 -34.55 1.73 -2.15
CA SER A 523 -35.87 2.27 -2.53
C SER A 523 -37.02 1.38 -2.01
N THR A 524 -37.94 1.97 -1.25
CA THR A 524 -39.22 1.32 -0.85
C THR A 524 -40.21 1.21 -2.01
N ASN A 525 -40.08 2.07 -3.03
CA ASN A 525 -40.78 1.94 -4.30
C ASN A 525 -39.77 1.50 -5.37
N LYS A 526 -39.96 0.29 -5.92
CA LYS A 526 -39.04 -0.33 -6.90
C LYS A 526 -39.50 -0.16 -8.36
N LYS A 527 -40.46 0.74 -8.64
CA LYS A 527 -40.87 1.05 -10.02
C LYS A 527 -39.75 1.75 -10.79
N LEU A 528 -39.51 1.30 -12.02
CA LEU A 528 -38.52 1.88 -12.92
C LEU A 528 -38.86 3.34 -13.26
N ILE A 529 -37.83 4.19 -13.35
CA ILE A 529 -37.95 5.55 -13.88
C ILE A 529 -38.12 5.51 -15.42
N HIS A 530 -38.77 6.54 -15.96
CA HIS A 530 -39.14 6.60 -17.39
C HIS A 530 -37.94 6.44 -18.34
N GLU A 531 -36.78 7.00 -17.99
CA GLU A 531 -35.55 6.88 -18.78
C GLU A 531 -35.06 5.42 -18.88
N VAL A 532 -35.10 4.66 -17.78
CA VAL A 532 -34.71 3.24 -17.76
C VAL A 532 -35.70 2.39 -18.55
N VAL A 533 -37.01 2.65 -18.43
CA VAL A 533 -38.03 2.00 -19.26
C VAL A 533 -37.79 2.27 -20.75
N THR A 534 -37.47 3.52 -21.10
CA THR A 534 -37.19 3.92 -22.49
C THR A 534 -35.96 3.21 -23.02
N ALA A 535 -34.88 3.14 -22.23
CA ALA A 535 -33.64 2.44 -22.59
C ALA A 535 -33.86 0.92 -22.75
N LEU A 536 -34.59 0.28 -21.82
CA LEU A 536 -34.91 -1.15 -21.90
C LEU A 536 -35.76 -1.48 -23.13
N ASN A 537 -36.77 -0.66 -23.45
CA ASN A 537 -37.58 -0.86 -24.65
C ASN A 537 -36.73 -0.64 -25.92
N THR A 538 -35.93 0.42 -25.98
CA THR A 538 -34.99 0.65 -27.11
C THR A 538 -34.03 -0.53 -27.32
N LEU A 539 -33.57 -1.17 -26.23
CA LEU A 539 -32.75 -2.39 -26.31
C LEU A 539 -33.54 -3.61 -26.78
N CYS A 540 -34.81 -3.75 -26.41
CA CYS A 540 -35.67 -4.87 -26.82
C CYS A 540 -36.21 -4.73 -28.27
N ASP A 541 -36.32 -3.51 -28.77
CA ASP A 541 -36.83 -3.22 -30.12
C ASP A 541 -35.81 -3.54 -31.23
N ASP A 542 -34.52 -3.65 -30.90
CA ASP A 542 -33.49 -4.13 -31.83
C ASP A 542 -33.57 -5.68 -31.95
N PRO A 543 -33.93 -6.24 -33.12
CA PRO A 543 -34.14 -7.68 -33.30
C PRO A 543 -32.85 -8.50 -33.20
N LYS A 544 -31.67 -7.87 -33.12
CA LYS A 544 -30.40 -8.55 -32.82
C LYS A 544 -30.20 -8.81 -31.32
N ASN A 545 -31.02 -8.21 -30.46
CA ASN A 545 -30.87 -8.31 -29.02
C ASN A 545 -31.78 -9.39 -28.42
N THR A 546 -31.26 -10.11 -27.44
CA THR A 546 -32.04 -10.91 -26.49
C THR A 546 -31.72 -10.39 -25.11
N VAL A 547 -32.66 -9.61 -24.54
CA VAL A 547 -32.48 -8.89 -23.27
C VAL A 547 -33.23 -9.60 -22.16
N PHE A 548 -32.53 -9.87 -21.06
CA PHE A 548 -33.08 -10.49 -19.85
C PHE A 548 -32.74 -9.67 -18.61
N ILE A 549 -33.74 -9.44 -17.75
CA ILE A 549 -33.47 -9.11 -16.35
C ILE A 549 -33.37 -10.41 -15.56
N VAL A 550 -32.30 -10.55 -14.78
CA VAL A 550 -32.06 -11.65 -13.84
C VAL A 550 -32.16 -11.08 -12.44
N SER A 551 -33.05 -11.58 -11.60
CA SER A 551 -33.26 -11.00 -10.27
C SER A 551 -33.57 -12.06 -9.22
N GLY A 552 -33.18 -11.78 -7.97
CA GLY A 552 -33.55 -12.59 -6.80
C GLY A 552 -34.97 -12.34 -6.31
N ARG A 553 -35.73 -11.44 -6.96
CA ARG A 553 -37.11 -11.11 -6.60
C ARG A 553 -38.10 -12.15 -7.11
N GLY A 554 -39.21 -12.29 -6.40
CA GLY A 554 -40.32 -13.17 -6.77
C GLY A 554 -41.06 -12.68 -8.03
N ARG A 555 -41.71 -13.63 -8.72
CA ARG A 555 -42.41 -13.38 -10.00
C ARG A 555 -43.38 -12.22 -9.96
N ASN A 556 -44.24 -12.16 -8.93
CA ASN A 556 -45.34 -11.19 -8.86
C ASN A 556 -44.85 -9.73 -8.83
N SER A 557 -43.81 -9.45 -8.04
CA SER A 557 -43.20 -8.12 -7.95
C SER A 557 -42.58 -7.68 -9.26
N LEU A 558 -41.82 -8.58 -9.92
CA LEU A 558 -41.19 -8.29 -11.21
C LEU A 558 -42.22 -8.07 -12.33
N ILE A 559 -43.34 -8.80 -12.32
CA ILE A 559 -44.44 -8.59 -13.28
C ILE A 559 -45.03 -7.18 -13.14
N GLU A 560 -45.22 -6.67 -11.91
CA GLU A 560 -45.75 -5.31 -11.69
C GLU A 560 -44.72 -4.25 -12.11
N TRP A 561 -43.46 -4.38 -11.66
CA TRP A 561 -42.43 -3.35 -11.85
C TRP A 561 -41.92 -3.26 -13.29
N LEU A 562 -41.93 -4.38 -14.03
CA LEU A 562 -41.48 -4.48 -15.43
C LEU A 562 -42.63 -4.49 -16.45
N ALA A 563 -43.88 -4.29 -16.01
CA ALA A 563 -45.06 -4.24 -16.89
C ALA A 563 -44.96 -3.32 -18.13
N PRO A 564 -44.23 -2.18 -18.09
CA PRO A 564 -44.01 -1.32 -19.27
C PRO A 564 -43.07 -1.88 -20.35
N CYS A 565 -42.38 -2.99 -20.10
CA CYS A 565 -41.37 -3.56 -21.01
C CYS A 565 -41.84 -4.89 -21.61
N GLU A 566 -42.46 -4.85 -22.79
CA GLU A 566 -43.20 -6.01 -23.32
C GLU A 566 -42.32 -7.09 -23.96
N GLY A 567 -41.23 -6.67 -24.62
CA GLY A 567 -40.25 -7.53 -25.29
C GLY A 567 -39.19 -8.13 -24.36
N LEU A 568 -39.21 -7.78 -23.08
CA LEU A 568 -38.17 -8.10 -22.10
C LEU A 568 -38.33 -9.52 -21.53
N GLY A 569 -37.22 -10.26 -21.49
CA GLY A 569 -37.11 -11.52 -20.77
C GLY A 569 -36.95 -11.28 -19.26
N ILE A 570 -37.58 -12.11 -18.43
CA ILE A 570 -37.53 -12.01 -16.97
C ILE A 570 -37.14 -13.38 -16.40
N ALA A 571 -36.05 -13.42 -15.64
CA ALA A 571 -35.66 -14.53 -14.79
C ALA A 571 -35.84 -14.13 -13.32
N ALA A 572 -36.81 -14.75 -12.66
CA ALA A 572 -37.17 -14.52 -11.26
C ALA A 572 -36.57 -15.62 -10.36
N GLU A 573 -36.36 -15.28 -9.09
CA GLU A 573 -35.69 -16.14 -8.09
C GLU A 573 -34.40 -16.78 -8.64
N HIS A 574 -33.51 -15.88 -9.09
CA HIS A 574 -32.18 -16.18 -9.66
C HIS A 574 -32.15 -17.21 -10.82
N GLY A 575 -33.30 -17.48 -11.45
CA GLY A 575 -33.42 -18.37 -12.60
C GLY A 575 -34.28 -19.60 -12.43
N TYR A 576 -34.86 -19.81 -11.25
CA TYR A 576 -35.82 -20.89 -11.05
C TYR A 576 -37.04 -20.75 -11.98
N PHE A 577 -37.50 -19.51 -12.19
CA PHE A 577 -38.55 -19.16 -13.15
C PHE A 577 -38.02 -18.27 -14.27
N ILE A 578 -38.28 -18.64 -15.53
CA ILE A 578 -37.92 -17.85 -16.72
C ILE A 578 -39.16 -17.56 -17.56
N LYS A 579 -39.30 -16.31 -18.02
CA LYS A 579 -40.33 -15.85 -18.95
C LYS A 579 -39.66 -15.11 -20.10
N TRP A 580 -39.94 -15.50 -21.34
CA TRP A 580 -39.23 -14.97 -22.52
C TRP A 580 -39.76 -13.62 -23.00
N LYS A 581 -41.08 -13.39 -22.91
CA LYS A 581 -41.77 -12.13 -23.24
C LYS A 581 -43.00 -11.97 -22.35
N LYS A 582 -43.60 -10.78 -22.29
CA LYS A 582 -44.83 -10.51 -21.52
C LYS A 582 -45.99 -11.48 -21.81
N THR A 583 -46.10 -11.94 -23.06
CA THR A 583 -47.13 -12.88 -23.55
C THR A 583 -46.77 -14.37 -23.44
N SER A 584 -45.52 -14.71 -23.08
CA SER A 584 -45.09 -16.11 -22.90
C SER A 584 -45.53 -16.66 -21.54
N GLU A 585 -45.72 -17.97 -21.43
CA GLU A 585 -45.89 -18.61 -20.12
C GLU A 585 -44.57 -18.67 -19.32
N TRP A 586 -44.68 -18.80 -17.99
CA TRP A 586 -43.55 -19.01 -17.11
C TRP A 586 -43.05 -20.45 -17.23
N GLN A 587 -41.77 -20.62 -17.54
CA GLN A 587 -41.07 -21.89 -17.50
C GLN A 587 -40.40 -22.05 -16.14
N SER A 588 -40.62 -23.19 -15.46
CA SER A 588 -39.80 -23.61 -14.33
C SER A 588 -38.78 -24.64 -14.83
N ASN A 589 -37.51 -24.45 -14.47
CA ASN A 589 -36.42 -25.26 -15.05
C ASN A 589 -36.11 -26.55 -14.26
N PHE A 590 -36.55 -26.65 -13.00
CA PHE A 590 -36.03 -27.65 -12.06
C PHE A 590 -37.13 -28.22 -11.17
N VAL A 591 -37.13 -29.55 -10.99
CA VAL A 591 -37.78 -30.21 -9.87
C VAL A 591 -36.73 -30.31 -8.75
N VAL A 592 -36.65 -29.29 -7.92
CA VAL A 592 -35.76 -29.27 -6.74
C VAL A 592 -36.53 -29.85 -5.56
N ASP A 593 -35.94 -30.80 -4.83
CA ASP A 593 -36.49 -31.18 -3.54
C ASP A 593 -36.30 -30.03 -2.55
N LEU A 594 -37.40 -29.51 -2.01
CA LEU A 594 -37.38 -28.37 -1.09
C LEU A 594 -37.25 -28.80 0.39
N HIS A 595 -37.06 -30.10 0.69
CA HIS A 595 -36.87 -30.57 2.07
C HIS A 595 -35.71 -29.87 2.80
N TRP A 596 -34.65 -29.46 2.09
CA TRP A 596 -33.54 -28.71 2.69
C TRP A 596 -34.00 -27.40 3.36
N LYS A 597 -35.07 -26.76 2.85
CA LYS A 597 -35.57 -25.50 3.41
C LYS A 597 -36.00 -25.65 4.86
N ALA A 598 -36.75 -26.70 5.19
CA ALA A 598 -37.22 -26.95 6.55
C ALA A 598 -36.06 -27.19 7.55
N ILE A 599 -34.90 -27.62 7.08
CA ILE A 599 -33.69 -27.79 7.89
C ILE A 599 -32.96 -26.45 8.04
N VAL A 600 -32.75 -25.74 6.93
CA VAL A 600 -32.09 -24.43 6.88
C VAL A 600 -32.85 -23.37 7.66
N GLU A 601 -34.18 -23.31 7.53
CA GLU A 601 -35.04 -22.36 8.22
C GLU A 601 -34.94 -22.51 9.74
N ARG A 602 -34.76 -23.73 10.26
CA ARG A 602 -34.53 -23.97 11.70
C ARG A 602 -33.19 -23.43 12.17
N ILE A 603 -32.15 -23.49 11.33
CA ILE A 603 -30.82 -22.93 11.62
C ILE A 603 -30.84 -21.41 11.52
N MET A 604 -31.48 -20.86 10.48
CA MET A 604 -31.66 -19.41 10.31
C MET A 604 -32.47 -18.83 11.48
N ASN A 605 -33.53 -19.49 11.94
CA ASN A 605 -34.31 -19.04 13.09
C ASN A 605 -33.47 -18.90 14.36
N LEU A 606 -32.52 -19.80 14.63
CA LEU A 606 -31.60 -19.64 15.78
C LEU A 606 -30.71 -18.39 15.66
N CYS A 607 -30.26 -18.06 14.44
CA CYS A 607 -29.55 -16.80 14.20
C CYS A 607 -30.48 -15.58 14.29
N THR A 608 -31.75 -15.69 13.87
CA THR A 608 -32.76 -14.63 13.99
C THR A 608 -33.09 -14.34 15.45
N GLU A 609 -33.38 -15.36 16.25
CA GLU A 609 -33.65 -15.24 17.70
C GLU A 609 -32.48 -14.64 18.47
N ALA A 610 -31.25 -14.89 18.02
CA ALA A 610 -30.04 -14.32 18.61
C ALA A 610 -29.70 -12.90 18.13
N THR A 611 -30.38 -12.38 17.10
CA THR A 611 -30.02 -11.14 16.39
C THR A 611 -31.23 -10.22 16.23
N ASP A 612 -31.45 -9.36 17.22
CA ASP A 612 -32.50 -8.33 17.17
C ASP A 612 -32.41 -7.49 15.89
N GLY A 613 -33.56 -7.25 15.24
CA GLY A 613 -33.65 -6.53 13.97
C GLY A 613 -33.40 -7.37 12.72
N SER A 614 -33.14 -8.68 12.85
CA SER A 614 -33.06 -9.59 11.70
C SER A 614 -34.40 -10.28 11.38
N THR A 615 -34.58 -10.72 10.12
CA THR A 615 -35.79 -11.40 9.64
C THR A 615 -35.46 -12.45 8.57
N ILE A 616 -36.37 -13.42 8.35
CA ILE A 616 -36.27 -14.42 7.26
C ILE A 616 -37.33 -14.11 6.20
N GLU A 617 -36.90 -13.98 4.94
CA GLU A 617 -37.77 -13.95 3.77
C GLU A 617 -37.81 -15.35 3.12
N VAL A 618 -38.99 -15.98 3.15
CA VAL A 618 -39.23 -17.28 2.52
C VAL A 618 -39.76 -17.07 1.09
N LYS A 619 -38.98 -17.50 0.08
CA LYS A 619 -39.34 -17.45 -1.34
C LYS A 619 -39.82 -18.82 -1.82
N GLU A 620 -40.16 -19.00 -3.10
CA GLU A 620 -40.55 -20.33 -3.62
C GLU A 620 -39.35 -21.27 -3.72
N SER A 621 -38.22 -20.85 -4.32
CA SER A 621 -36.98 -21.64 -4.43
C SER A 621 -35.93 -21.33 -3.35
N ALA A 622 -35.96 -20.15 -2.74
CA ALA A 622 -34.89 -19.67 -1.85
C ALA A 622 -35.31 -19.43 -0.38
N LEU A 623 -34.31 -19.29 0.50
CA LEU A 623 -34.42 -18.69 1.84
C LEU A 623 -33.39 -17.56 1.96
N VAL A 624 -33.80 -16.39 2.46
CA VAL A 624 -32.94 -15.22 2.66
C VAL A 624 -33.06 -14.74 4.10
N TRP A 625 -31.94 -14.56 4.78
CA TRP A 625 -31.87 -13.92 6.09
C TRP A 625 -31.40 -12.48 5.94
N HIS A 626 -32.23 -11.54 6.36
CA HIS A 626 -31.98 -10.10 6.35
C HIS A 626 -31.53 -9.64 7.73
N TYR A 627 -30.43 -8.89 7.81
CA TYR A 627 -29.92 -8.29 9.04
C TYR A 627 -29.76 -6.76 8.94
N GLN A 628 -30.43 -6.13 7.96
CA GLN A 628 -30.24 -4.73 7.60
C GLN A 628 -30.74 -3.75 8.69
N ASP A 629 -31.75 -4.17 9.47
CA ASP A 629 -32.29 -3.42 10.61
C ASP A 629 -31.69 -3.87 11.96
N ALA A 630 -30.69 -4.76 11.94
CA ALA A 630 -29.95 -5.22 13.11
C ALA A 630 -28.71 -4.34 13.39
N ASP A 631 -28.04 -4.57 14.54
CA ASP A 631 -26.73 -3.98 14.78
C ASP A 631 -25.74 -4.36 13.65
N HIS A 632 -25.07 -3.36 13.09
CA HIS A 632 -24.23 -3.53 11.90
C HIS A 632 -23.08 -4.53 12.10
N ASP A 633 -22.40 -4.46 13.25
CA ASP A 633 -21.21 -5.26 13.49
C ASP A 633 -21.59 -6.69 13.92
N PHE A 634 -22.62 -6.84 14.77
CA PHE A 634 -23.12 -8.13 15.21
C PHE A 634 -23.90 -8.88 14.11
N GLY A 635 -24.76 -8.19 13.36
CA GLY A 635 -25.47 -8.75 12.20
C GLY A 635 -24.51 -9.17 11.08
N SER A 636 -23.49 -8.34 10.78
CA SER A 636 -22.44 -8.71 9.82
C SER A 636 -21.56 -9.88 10.30
N PHE A 637 -21.35 -10.02 11.62
CA PHE A 637 -20.65 -11.16 12.20
C PHE A 637 -21.45 -12.45 12.05
N GLN A 638 -22.71 -12.47 12.50
CA GLN A 638 -23.63 -13.59 12.31
C GLN A 638 -23.77 -13.98 10.82
N ALA A 639 -23.85 -13.01 9.91
CA ALA A 639 -23.94 -13.25 8.47
C ALA A 639 -22.68 -13.88 7.84
N LYS A 640 -21.54 -13.86 8.54
CA LYS A 640 -20.29 -14.53 8.11
C LYS A 640 -20.17 -15.95 8.65
N GLU A 641 -20.63 -16.20 9.88
CA GLU A 641 -20.63 -17.52 10.52
C GLU A 641 -21.76 -18.43 9.99
N LEU A 642 -22.96 -17.89 9.78
CA LEU A 642 -24.13 -18.65 9.32
C LEU A 642 -23.86 -19.44 8.01
N PRO A 643 -23.15 -18.91 7.00
CA PRO A 643 -22.70 -19.69 5.85
C PRO A 643 -21.93 -20.97 6.18
N ASP A 644 -21.06 -20.96 7.20
CA ASP A 644 -20.25 -22.12 7.56
C ASP A 644 -21.05 -23.16 8.35
N HIS A 645 -22.03 -22.74 9.15
CA HIS A 645 -23.04 -23.64 9.72
C HIS A 645 -23.88 -24.33 8.63
N LEU A 646 -24.29 -23.58 7.60
CA LEU A 646 -25.18 -24.08 6.55
C LEU A 646 -24.49 -25.01 5.54
N LYS A 647 -23.24 -24.71 5.13
CA LYS A 647 -22.47 -25.53 4.16
C LYS A 647 -22.36 -27.00 4.55
N HIS A 648 -22.18 -27.28 5.85
CA HIS A 648 -22.07 -28.65 6.37
C HIS A 648 -23.39 -29.44 6.25
N VAL A 649 -24.53 -28.74 6.25
CA VAL A 649 -25.87 -29.34 6.23
C VAL A 649 -26.37 -29.56 4.81
N ILE A 650 -26.05 -28.67 3.87
CA ILE A 650 -26.50 -28.75 2.48
C ILE A 650 -25.44 -29.26 1.48
N ALA A 651 -24.34 -29.87 1.96
CA ALA A 651 -23.19 -30.25 1.13
C ALA A 651 -23.51 -31.17 -0.07
N ASN A 652 -24.61 -31.91 -0.02
CA ASN A 652 -25.08 -32.83 -1.07
C ASN A 652 -26.25 -32.28 -1.90
N GLU A 653 -26.71 -31.05 -1.64
CA GLU A 653 -27.86 -30.45 -2.32
C GLU A 653 -27.45 -29.63 -3.55
N LEU A 654 -28.38 -29.41 -4.47
CA LEU A 654 -28.18 -28.51 -5.63
C LEU A 654 -28.13 -27.03 -5.25
N ALA A 655 -28.64 -26.68 -4.07
CA ALA A 655 -28.66 -25.33 -3.54
C ALA A 655 -27.25 -24.90 -3.07
N LYS A 656 -26.89 -23.62 -3.22
CA LYS A 656 -25.60 -23.10 -2.75
C LYS A 656 -25.78 -21.98 -1.73
N VAL A 657 -25.08 -22.11 -0.62
CA VAL A 657 -24.88 -21.03 0.36
C VAL A 657 -23.91 -20.01 -0.23
N LYS A 658 -24.37 -18.76 -0.40
CA LYS A 658 -23.50 -17.62 -0.72
C LYS A 658 -23.24 -16.75 0.51
N LYS A 659 -22.15 -15.98 0.49
CA LYS A 659 -21.90 -14.93 1.48
C LYS A 659 -22.99 -13.86 1.34
N GLY A 660 -23.57 -13.44 2.47
CA GLY A 660 -24.78 -12.60 2.50
C GLY A 660 -26.07 -13.36 2.82
N THR A 661 -25.97 -14.59 3.34
CA THR A 661 -27.07 -15.32 4.01
C THR A 661 -28.34 -15.54 3.18
N TYR A 662 -28.16 -15.79 1.89
CA TYR A 662 -29.17 -16.41 1.04
C TYR A 662 -28.70 -17.79 0.55
N ILE A 663 -29.66 -18.71 0.46
CA ILE A 663 -29.50 -20.00 -0.22
C ILE A 663 -30.44 -19.99 -1.42
N ASP A 664 -29.87 -19.99 -2.63
CA ASP A 664 -30.62 -19.93 -3.87
C ASP A 664 -29.91 -20.66 -5.02
N VAL A 665 -30.62 -20.76 -6.14
CA VAL A 665 -30.14 -21.24 -7.44
C VAL A 665 -29.14 -20.23 -8.03
N SER A 666 -28.08 -20.72 -8.66
CA SER A 666 -27.03 -19.89 -9.24
C SER A 666 -27.49 -19.13 -10.49
N LYS A 667 -27.30 -17.80 -10.55
CA LYS A 667 -27.63 -16.96 -11.73
C LYS A 667 -26.97 -17.47 -13.02
N SER A 668 -25.84 -18.18 -12.92
CA SER A 668 -25.15 -18.83 -14.04
C SER A 668 -26.04 -19.81 -14.84
N LEU A 669 -27.04 -20.41 -14.20
CA LEU A 669 -27.97 -21.34 -14.84
C LEU A 669 -28.94 -20.61 -15.78
N VAL A 670 -29.26 -19.33 -15.53
CA VAL A 670 -30.06 -18.49 -16.44
C VAL A 670 -29.31 -18.25 -17.73
N THR A 671 -28.09 -17.74 -17.62
CA THR A 671 -27.28 -17.41 -18.80
C THR A 671 -27.02 -18.68 -19.61
N GLN A 672 -26.72 -19.81 -18.96
CA GLN A 672 -26.61 -21.11 -19.61
C GLN A 672 -27.90 -21.55 -20.33
N LYS A 673 -29.07 -21.45 -19.69
CA LYS A 673 -30.35 -21.87 -20.28
C LYS A 673 -30.77 -20.98 -21.44
N VAL A 674 -30.62 -19.66 -21.30
CA VAL A 674 -30.96 -18.71 -22.36
C VAL A 674 -30.04 -18.91 -23.56
N ILE A 675 -28.72 -19.00 -23.35
CA ILE A 675 -27.75 -19.21 -24.43
C ILE A 675 -27.98 -20.56 -25.12
N SER A 676 -28.11 -21.66 -24.38
CA SER A 676 -28.38 -22.98 -25.00
C SER A 676 -29.69 -23.03 -25.79
N THR A 677 -30.73 -22.32 -25.34
CA THR A 677 -31.99 -22.17 -26.10
C THR A 677 -31.81 -21.31 -27.36
N MET A 678 -31.03 -20.23 -27.28
CA MET A 678 -30.68 -19.41 -28.44
C MET A 678 -29.87 -20.20 -29.48
N VAL A 679 -28.85 -20.96 -29.04
CA VAL A 679 -28.05 -21.87 -29.89
C VAL A 679 -28.94 -22.92 -30.56
N GLY A 680 -29.82 -23.58 -29.80
CA GLY A 680 -30.75 -24.59 -30.33
C GLY A 680 -31.72 -24.04 -31.39
N ASN A 681 -32.06 -22.75 -31.31
CA ASN A 681 -32.89 -22.05 -32.29
C ASN A 681 -32.10 -21.43 -33.47
N GLY A 682 -30.83 -21.82 -33.68
CA GLY A 682 -29.98 -21.27 -34.75
C GLY A 682 -29.53 -19.81 -34.50
N GLY A 683 -29.48 -19.41 -33.24
CA GLY A 683 -29.20 -18.05 -32.79
C GLY A 683 -28.03 -17.94 -31.84
N ILE A 684 -26.90 -18.58 -32.16
CA ILE A 684 -25.66 -18.45 -31.40
C ILE A 684 -25.33 -16.96 -31.19
N PRO A 685 -25.23 -16.47 -29.94
CA PRO A 685 -24.84 -15.09 -29.69
C PRO A 685 -23.34 -14.92 -29.93
N ASP A 686 -22.95 -13.91 -30.71
CA ASP A 686 -21.56 -13.52 -30.96
C ASP A 686 -21.08 -12.42 -29.99
N PHE A 687 -21.94 -11.98 -29.07
CA PHE A 687 -21.63 -11.08 -27.98
C PHE A 687 -22.54 -11.32 -26.78
N ILE A 688 -21.95 -11.32 -25.58
CA ILE A 688 -22.65 -11.52 -24.31
C ILE A 688 -22.24 -10.39 -23.37
N LEU A 689 -23.23 -9.68 -22.84
CA LEU A 689 -23.04 -8.61 -21.86
C LEU A 689 -23.84 -8.94 -20.62
N CYS A 690 -23.15 -9.10 -19.49
CA CYS A 690 -23.79 -9.14 -18.18
C CYS A 690 -23.50 -7.81 -17.46
N ILE A 691 -24.50 -7.23 -16.81
CA ILE A 691 -24.37 -6.03 -15.97
C ILE A 691 -24.97 -6.35 -14.61
N GLY A 692 -24.23 -6.02 -13.56
CA GLY A 692 -24.56 -6.25 -12.16
C GLY A 692 -23.85 -5.24 -11.27
N ASP A 693 -24.18 -5.22 -9.98
CA ASP A 693 -23.58 -4.33 -8.98
C ASP A 693 -22.85 -5.08 -7.85
N ASP A 694 -23.10 -6.38 -7.68
CA ASP A 694 -22.55 -7.16 -6.57
C ASP A 694 -21.89 -8.50 -7.01
N ARG A 695 -21.30 -9.20 -6.03
CA ARG A 695 -20.61 -10.49 -6.27
C ARG A 695 -21.57 -11.63 -6.64
N SER A 696 -22.88 -11.49 -6.41
CA SER A 696 -23.86 -12.48 -6.84
C SER A 696 -24.00 -12.52 -8.36
N ASP A 697 -23.72 -11.41 -9.04
CA ASP A 697 -23.78 -11.23 -10.49
C ASP A 697 -22.64 -11.87 -11.25
N GLU A 698 -21.48 -12.06 -10.63
CA GLU A 698 -20.30 -12.72 -11.25
C GLU A 698 -20.65 -14.13 -11.78
N ASP A 699 -21.61 -14.82 -11.16
CA ASP A 699 -22.18 -16.07 -11.65
C ASP A 699 -22.74 -15.95 -13.09
N MET A 700 -23.34 -14.81 -13.46
CA MET A 700 -23.86 -14.59 -14.81
C MET A 700 -22.73 -14.65 -15.86
N PHE A 701 -21.52 -14.21 -15.49
CA PHE A 701 -20.32 -14.25 -16.34
C PHE A 701 -19.67 -15.66 -16.36
N GLU A 702 -19.76 -16.43 -15.27
CA GLU A 702 -19.29 -17.83 -15.24
C GLU A 702 -20.13 -18.79 -16.11
N GLY A 703 -21.43 -18.53 -16.26
CA GLY A 703 -22.36 -19.40 -16.98
C GLY A 703 -21.95 -19.67 -18.44
N PRO A 704 -21.73 -18.61 -19.27
CA PRO A 704 -21.32 -18.72 -20.66
C PRO A 704 -19.99 -19.45 -20.86
N LEU A 705 -19.01 -19.22 -19.98
CA LEU A 705 -17.67 -19.82 -20.03
C LEU A 705 -17.65 -21.36 -19.90
N LYS A 706 -18.79 -21.98 -19.57
CA LYS A 706 -18.97 -23.44 -19.46
C LYS A 706 -19.72 -24.04 -20.66
N ILE A 707 -20.13 -23.20 -21.64
CA ILE A 707 -20.81 -23.62 -22.88
C ILE A 707 -19.92 -23.43 -24.12
N VAL A 708 -19.03 -22.42 -24.09
CA VAL A 708 -18.06 -22.11 -25.15
C VAL A 708 -16.85 -23.04 -25.10
#